data_AF-A0A1H1ZJZ2-F1
#
_entry.id   AF-A0A1H1ZJZ2-F1
#
_cell.length_a   1.000
_cell.length_b   1.000
_cell.length_c   1.000
_cell.angle_alpha   90.00
_cell.angle_beta   90.00
_cell.angle_gamma   90.00
#
_symmetry.space_group_name_H-M   'P 1'
#
loop_
_entity.id
_entity.type
_entity.pdbx_description
1 polymer ?
#
loop_
_entity_poly.entity_id
_entity_poly.type
_entity_poly.pdbx_seq_one_letter_code
_entity_poly.pdbx_strand_id
1 'polypeptide(L)'
;MSAHQTSRKASAEPSKWACVKGRQDRANGKNAERSLDADLALALTLSGRELLREGPPLKVLPMSATLEGERLAALLGDASVVRSEGRMYPVDIQWGRAAQPGEALEPRVVQTVLQALAEQGGSLLVFLPGQAEIRRVQAALEENLDGRADVLLCPLHGELDLAAQRAAIEPAPAGTRKVVLATNIAETSLTIDGVRVVVDAGLERVPRFDPASGMTRLDTQRISRASATQRAGRAGRLQPGVCYRLWSQTQHEQLAAHASAEILQADLAGLALQLARWGVDEASELVWLDPPPAAALAQARELLQRLGALEPRGKGWTLTTHGQAMAALPAHPRLAHLLLRGQSLGLGALAADLAALLSERDILRGGQRGGGADLHARLALLSGDSRGSRTSQGGVQRARQLARQFRSLLPRGAAQAVADPEHPRWLGCLLAFAYPDRIARQRRAAGADYRLANGRAAQFGEPDALMKHEWLVIADLGSRQGQREERIYLAADLDPALFDGPLAEQVSASEVLDWDEREGVLRAERQRRVGELVLSSEALAGLDEEARGRALLGLVRRKGLELLPWTPELRQWQARVALLRRLDLADKGASEWPDVADAALLASLEDWLLPYLGKVSRLSHFAALDLSTILHGLLPWPLPQRLDELAPKTLEVPSGSRIRLDYSDEPPVLAVRLQELFGLAATPRIAGGRLGVKLHLLSPAQRPVQVTQDLASFWANTYAEVKKDLKGRYPKHYWPDDPLIAEPTARAKPRR
;
A
#
# COMPACT_ATOMS: atom_id res chain seq x y z
N MET A 1 -36.21 8.50 -35.74
CA MET A 1 -36.83 7.75 -36.84
C MET A 1 -35.75 7.13 -37.70
N SER A 2 -35.99 5.91 -38.15
CA SER A 2 -35.29 5.12 -39.19
C SER A 2 -33.87 4.61 -38.94
N ALA A 3 -33.79 3.34 -38.53
CA ALA A 3 -32.98 2.36 -39.22
C ALA A 3 -33.88 1.15 -39.56
N HIS A 4 -34.08 0.92 -40.85
CA HIS A 4 -34.92 -0.13 -41.42
C HIS A 4 -34.05 -1.06 -42.28
N GLN A 5 -34.54 -2.30 -42.45
CA GLN A 5 -34.00 -3.43 -43.23
C GLN A 5 -32.93 -4.26 -42.52
N THR A 6 -33.01 -5.60 -42.41
CA THR A 6 -33.96 -6.59 -42.96
C THR A 6 -33.74 -7.88 -42.17
N SER A 7 -34.74 -8.33 -41.40
CA SER A 7 -34.76 -9.69 -40.83
C SER A 7 -35.76 -10.51 -41.63
N ARG A 8 -35.26 -11.39 -42.51
CA ARG A 8 -36.08 -12.45 -43.12
C ARG A 8 -36.33 -13.50 -42.05
N LYS A 9 -37.62 -13.72 -41.78
CA LYS A 9 -38.16 -14.76 -40.90
C LYS A 9 -37.58 -16.14 -41.29
N ALA A 10 -36.78 -16.72 -40.39
CA ALA A 10 -36.71 -18.16 -40.22
C ALA A 10 -37.33 -18.46 -38.84
N SER A 11 -38.34 -19.32 -38.85
CA SER A 11 -39.01 -19.86 -37.67
C SER A 11 -38.00 -20.53 -36.74
N ALA A 12 -37.78 -19.96 -35.56
CA ALA A 12 -37.11 -20.62 -34.45
C ALA A 12 -37.71 -20.10 -33.16
N GLU A 13 -37.97 -21.02 -32.22
CA GLU A 13 -38.39 -20.77 -30.85
C GLU A 13 -37.62 -19.59 -30.20
N PRO A 14 -38.21 -18.87 -29.23
CA PRO A 14 -37.56 -17.74 -28.57
C PRO A 14 -36.38 -18.23 -27.73
N SER A 15 -35.23 -18.40 -28.37
CA SER A 15 -33.96 -18.67 -27.71
C SER A 15 -33.53 -17.40 -26.98
N LYS A 16 -33.37 -17.50 -25.65
CA LYS A 16 -32.91 -16.39 -24.81
C LYS A 16 -31.42 -16.17 -25.05
N TRP A 17 -31.06 -15.04 -25.65
CA TRP A 17 -29.67 -14.62 -25.85
C TRP A 17 -29.27 -13.63 -24.74
N ALA A 18 -28.14 -13.88 -24.09
CA ALA A 18 -27.45 -12.88 -23.27
C ALA A 18 -26.31 -12.26 -24.09
N CYS A 19 -26.47 -10.98 -24.44
CA CYS A 19 -25.42 -10.21 -25.08
C CYS A 19 -24.61 -9.50 -23.98
N VAL A 20 -23.35 -9.92 -23.78
CA VAL A 20 -22.42 -9.24 -22.89
C VAL A 20 -21.58 -8.32 -23.77
N LYS A 21 -21.92 -7.03 -23.73
CA LYS A 21 -21.17 -5.97 -24.39
C LYS A 21 -20.59 -5.07 -23.32
N GLY A 22 -19.31 -4.71 -23.42
CA GLY A 22 -18.74 -3.63 -22.61
C GLY A 22 -19.63 -2.39 -22.72
N ARG A 23 -20.28 -2.00 -21.62
CA ARG A 23 -21.23 -0.88 -21.62
C ARG A 23 -20.45 0.43 -21.47
N GLN A 24 -20.85 1.41 -22.26
CA GLN A 24 -20.27 2.76 -22.29
C GLN A 24 -20.82 3.57 -21.11
N ASP A 25 -19.95 4.02 -20.20
CA ASP A 25 -20.33 5.07 -19.26
C ASP A 25 -20.09 6.45 -19.89
N ARG A 26 -21.19 7.08 -20.35
CA ARG A 26 -21.16 8.41 -20.99
C ARG A 26 -20.73 9.52 -20.02
N ALA A 27 -20.84 9.31 -18.71
CA ALA A 27 -20.50 10.33 -17.71
C ALA A 27 -18.98 10.43 -17.46
N ASN A 28 -18.24 9.33 -17.59
CA ASN A 28 -16.83 9.28 -17.20
C ASN A 28 -15.84 9.02 -18.35
N GLY A 29 -16.30 8.80 -19.58
CA GLY A 29 -15.40 8.63 -20.73
C GLY A 29 -14.52 7.38 -20.65
N LYS A 30 -14.83 6.45 -19.73
CA LYS A 30 -14.17 5.16 -19.62
C LYS A 30 -14.75 4.21 -20.66
N ASN A 31 -14.00 4.01 -21.73
CA ASN A 31 -14.20 2.91 -22.65
C ASN A 31 -13.10 1.89 -22.40
N ALA A 32 -13.43 0.82 -21.67
CA ALA A 32 -12.57 -0.35 -21.58
C ALA A 32 -13.39 -1.56 -22.01
N GLU A 33 -12.87 -2.34 -22.96
CA GLU A 33 -13.40 -3.67 -23.27
C GLU A 33 -13.29 -4.60 -22.04
N ARG A 34 -12.41 -4.23 -21.09
CA ARG A 34 -12.15 -4.88 -19.80
C ARG A 34 -12.54 -3.99 -18.61
N SER A 35 -13.76 -3.44 -18.65
CA SER A 35 -14.31 -2.72 -17.50
C SER A 35 -14.70 -3.68 -16.38
N LEU A 36 -14.68 -3.19 -15.13
CA LEU A 36 -15.03 -4.00 -13.96
C LEU A 36 -16.45 -4.59 -14.08
N ASP A 37 -17.41 -3.78 -14.55
CA ASP A 37 -18.79 -4.20 -14.74
C ASP A 37 -18.95 -5.28 -15.83
N ALA A 38 -18.18 -5.19 -16.92
CA ALA A 38 -18.22 -6.16 -18.00
C ALA A 38 -17.64 -7.51 -17.56
N ASP A 39 -16.52 -7.48 -16.84
CA ASP A 39 -15.88 -8.68 -16.27
C ASP A 39 -16.80 -9.36 -15.23
N LEU A 40 -17.42 -8.58 -14.32
CA LEU A 40 -18.41 -9.11 -13.38
C LEU A 40 -19.63 -9.69 -14.09
N ALA A 41 -20.19 -8.97 -15.08
CA ALA A 41 -21.35 -9.45 -15.82
C ALA A 41 -21.06 -10.76 -16.56
N LEU A 42 -19.87 -10.90 -17.15
CA LEU A 42 -19.43 -12.15 -17.77
C LEU A 42 -19.35 -13.28 -16.74
N ALA A 43 -18.65 -13.06 -15.62
CA ALA A 43 -18.49 -14.05 -14.56
C ALA A 43 -19.84 -14.55 -14.01
N LEU A 44 -20.77 -13.64 -13.70
CA LEU A 44 -22.12 -13.98 -13.23
C LEU A 44 -22.95 -14.68 -14.30
N THR A 45 -22.82 -14.29 -15.57
CA THR A 45 -23.52 -14.94 -16.69
C THR A 45 -23.04 -16.39 -16.87
N LEU A 46 -21.73 -16.64 -16.73
CA LEU A 46 -21.17 -17.98 -16.81
C LEU A 46 -21.63 -18.85 -15.64
N SER A 47 -21.58 -18.35 -14.42
CA SER A 47 -22.13 -19.04 -13.24
C SER A 47 -23.63 -19.34 -13.39
N GLY A 48 -24.42 -18.36 -13.83
CA GLY A 48 -25.85 -18.54 -14.09
C GLY A 48 -26.13 -19.58 -15.17
N ARG A 49 -25.28 -19.68 -16.20
CA ARG A 49 -25.38 -20.73 -17.24
C ARG A 49 -25.18 -22.12 -16.66
N GLU A 50 -24.33 -22.28 -15.65
CA GLU A 50 -24.14 -23.57 -14.97
C GLU A 50 -25.33 -23.96 -14.11
N LEU A 51 -25.95 -23.00 -13.44
CA LEU A 51 -27.15 -23.23 -12.63
C LEU A 51 -28.38 -23.59 -13.49
N LEU A 52 -28.43 -23.12 -14.74
CA LEU A 52 -29.56 -23.32 -15.66
C LEU A 52 -29.30 -24.42 -16.71
N ARG A 53 -28.37 -25.35 -16.45
CA ARG A 53 -27.97 -26.42 -17.39
C ARG A 53 -29.12 -27.33 -17.84
N GLU A 54 -30.15 -27.53 -17.02
CA GLU A 54 -31.29 -28.42 -17.33
C GLU A 54 -32.37 -27.76 -18.21
N GLY A 55 -32.27 -26.45 -18.46
CA GLY A 55 -33.19 -25.71 -19.34
C GLY A 55 -32.63 -25.49 -20.76
N PRO A 56 -33.36 -24.76 -21.63
CA PRO A 56 -32.80 -24.32 -22.90
C PRO A 56 -31.51 -23.51 -22.65
N PRO A 57 -30.41 -23.81 -23.34
CA PRO A 57 -29.10 -23.29 -23.00
C PRO A 57 -29.04 -21.77 -23.16
N LEU A 58 -28.60 -21.08 -22.10
CA LEU A 58 -28.32 -19.64 -22.17
C LEU A 58 -27.14 -19.42 -23.13
N LYS A 59 -27.42 -18.83 -24.29
CA LYS A 59 -26.40 -18.48 -25.28
C LYS A 59 -25.73 -17.17 -24.90
N VAL A 60 -24.40 -17.16 -24.89
CA VAL A 60 -23.57 -16.00 -24.56
C VAL A 60 -22.80 -15.59 -25.81
N LEU A 61 -22.94 -14.32 -26.21
CA LEU A 61 -22.19 -13.72 -27.31
C LEU A 61 -21.42 -12.50 -26.80
N PRO A 62 -20.14 -12.67 -26.42
CA PRO A 62 -19.29 -11.53 -26.14
C PRO A 62 -18.87 -10.84 -27.45
N MET A 63 -18.80 -9.51 -27.43
CA MET A 63 -18.34 -8.72 -28.57
C MET A 63 -17.14 -7.85 -28.16
N SER A 64 -16.02 -7.97 -28.87
CA SER A 64 -14.81 -7.15 -28.70
C SER A 64 -14.41 -6.54 -30.04
N ALA A 65 -13.82 -5.33 -30.00
CA ALA A 65 -13.24 -4.68 -31.17
C ALA A 65 -11.71 -4.87 -31.24
N THR A 66 -11.11 -5.65 -30.34
CA THR A 66 -9.67 -5.96 -30.30
C THR A 66 -9.39 -7.45 -30.52
N LEU A 67 -8.09 -7.76 -30.67
CA LEU A 67 -7.55 -9.12 -30.77
C LEU A 67 -7.60 -9.92 -29.45
N GLU A 68 -8.18 -9.39 -28.36
CA GLU A 68 -8.38 -10.16 -27.11
C GLU A 68 -9.41 -11.30 -27.23
N GLY A 69 -10.04 -11.47 -28.39
CA GLY A 69 -10.98 -12.56 -28.67
C GLY A 69 -10.43 -13.96 -28.40
N GLU A 70 -9.12 -14.18 -28.46
CA GLU A 70 -8.50 -15.48 -28.21
C GLU A 70 -8.52 -15.86 -26.71
N ARG A 71 -8.19 -14.93 -25.80
CA ARG A 71 -8.28 -15.17 -24.35
C ARG A 71 -9.72 -15.45 -23.93
N LEU A 72 -10.66 -14.73 -24.53
CA LEU A 72 -12.09 -14.88 -24.28
C LEU A 72 -12.62 -16.20 -24.85
N ALA A 73 -12.17 -16.61 -26.04
CA ALA A 73 -12.48 -17.91 -26.60
C ALA A 73 -11.99 -19.04 -25.69
N ALA A 74 -10.73 -18.96 -25.22
CA ALA A 74 -10.15 -19.93 -24.30
C ALA A 74 -10.95 -20.04 -22.99
N LEU A 75 -11.33 -18.91 -22.38
CA LEU A 75 -12.19 -18.89 -21.19
C LEU A 75 -13.53 -19.59 -21.41
N LEU A 76 -14.07 -19.52 -22.64
CA LEU A 76 -15.35 -20.08 -23.02
C LEU A 76 -15.25 -21.51 -23.57
N GLY A 77 -14.12 -22.20 -23.35
CA GLY A 77 -13.88 -23.56 -23.83
C GLY A 77 -13.63 -23.61 -25.34
N ASP A 78 -12.73 -22.75 -25.81
CA ASP A 78 -12.33 -22.61 -27.22
C ASP A 78 -13.52 -22.25 -28.15
N ALA A 79 -14.34 -21.31 -27.71
CA ALA A 79 -15.50 -20.85 -28.48
C ALA A 79 -15.09 -20.27 -29.85
N SER A 80 -15.90 -20.53 -30.88
CA SER A 80 -15.63 -20.06 -32.23
C SER A 80 -15.62 -18.52 -32.33
N VAL A 81 -14.52 -17.96 -32.83
CA VAL A 81 -14.38 -16.51 -33.02
C VAL A 81 -14.87 -16.10 -34.41
N VAL A 82 -15.87 -15.22 -34.44
CA VAL A 82 -16.39 -14.60 -35.68
C VAL A 82 -15.74 -13.22 -35.85
N ARG A 83 -14.99 -13.04 -36.94
CA ARG A 83 -14.31 -11.77 -37.26
C ARG A 83 -15.11 -10.99 -38.30
N SER A 84 -15.35 -9.70 -38.03
CA SER A 84 -15.95 -8.75 -38.97
C SER A 84 -14.94 -7.67 -39.30
N GLU A 85 -14.30 -7.75 -40.46
CA GLU A 85 -13.29 -6.79 -40.90
C GLU A 85 -13.96 -5.55 -41.50
N GLY A 86 -13.62 -4.38 -40.97
CA GLY A 86 -13.98 -3.10 -41.59
C GLY A 86 -12.99 -2.74 -42.69
N ARG A 87 -13.38 -1.84 -43.61
CA ARG A 87 -12.42 -1.21 -44.53
C ARG A 87 -11.54 -0.25 -43.74
N MET A 88 -10.25 -0.57 -43.60
CA MET A 88 -9.23 0.34 -43.10
C MET A 88 -8.22 0.61 -44.21
N TYR A 89 -7.95 1.88 -44.48
CA TYR A 89 -6.88 2.29 -45.37
C TYR A 89 -5.53 2.19 -44.64
N PRO A 90 -4.41 1.99 -45.37
CA PRO A 90 -3.09 1.92 -44.77
C PRO A 90 -2.74 3.22 -44.04
N VAL A 91 -2.05 3.10 -42.90
CA VAL A 91 -1.55 4.23 -42.11
C VAL A 91 -0.04 4.10 -42.02
N ASP A 92 0.68 5.09 -42.56
CA ASP A 92 2.14 5.16 -42.44
C ASP A 92 2.55 5.59 -41.02
N ILE A 93 3.56 4.94 -40.45
CA ILE A 93 3.99 5.21 -39.07
C ILE A 93 5.31 5.96 -39.07
N GLN A 94 5.28 7.20 -38.59
CA GLN A 94 6.45 8.05 -38.42
C GLN A 94 6.93 7.98 -36.97
N TRP A 95 8.12 7.41 -36.76
CA TRP A 95 8.70 7.21 -35.44
C TRP A 95 9.52 8.42 -35.00
N GLY A 96 9.23 8.95 -33.83
CA GLY A 96 10.03 9.99 -33.20
C GLY A 96 11.27 9.43 -32.49
N ARG A 97 12.09 10.34 -31.94
CA ARG A 97 13.23 9.95 -31.08
C ARG A 97 12.78 9.27 -29.77
N ALA A 98 13.70 8.59 -29.09
CA ALA A 98 13.43 8.05 -27.78
C ALA A 98 13.01 9.16 -26.79
N ALA A 99 11.92 8.93 -26.04
CA ALA A 99 11.50 9.81 -24.95
C ALA A 99 12.44 9.66 -23.76
N GLN A 100 12.90 10.77 -23.19
CA GLN A 100 13.76 10.79 -22.00
C GLN A 100 12.95 11.03 -20.72
N PRO A 101 13.31 10.40 -19.59
CA PRO A 101 12.68 10.69 -18.30
C PRO A 101 12.83 12.17 -17.92
N GLY A 102 11.73 12.80 -17.48
CA GLY A 102 11.71 14.19 -17.04
C GLY A 102 11.59 15.24 -18.15
N GLU A 103 11.57 14.82 -19.42
CA GLU A 103 11.37 15.72 -20.56
C GLU A 103 9.92 16.25 -20.60
N ALA A 104 9.74 17.55 -20.86
CA ALA A 104 8.42 18.16 -21.02
C ALA A 104 7.73 17.65 -22.31
N LEU A 105 6.48 17.23 -22.19
CA LEU A 105 5.72 16.64 -23.30
C LEU A 105 5.28 17.71 -24.31
N GLU A 106 4.84 18.86 -23.81
CA GLU A 106 4.11 19.87 -24.56
C GLU A 106 4.93 20.46 -25.71
N PRO A 107 6.19 20.91 -25.51
CA PRO A 107 7.00 21.47 -26.60
C PRO A 107 7.19 20.47 -27.75
N ARG A 108 7.34 19.19 -27.40
CA ARG A 108 7.53 18.10 -28.36
C ARG A 108 6.27 17.82 -29.17
N VAL A 109 5.11 17.85 -28.52
CA VAL A 109 3.81 17.75 -29.21
C VAL A 109 3.62 18.92 -30.16
N VAL A 110 3.85 20.16 -29.70
CA VAL A 110 3.71 21.37 -30.52
C VAL A 110 4.58 21.28 -31.77
N GLN A 111 5.87 20.95 -31.61
CA GLN A 111 6.80 20.80 -32.73
C GLN A 111 6.31 19.75 -33.74
N THR A 112 5.85 18.60 -33.25
CA THR A 112 5.36 17.51 -34.12
C THR A 112 4.08 17.90 -34.86
N VAL A 113 3.18 18.64 -34.20
CA VAL A 113 1.95 19.15 -34.82
C VAL A 113 2.28 20.16 -35.92
N LEU A 114 3.20 21.09 -35.68
CA LEU A 114 3.63 22.07 -36.69
C LEU A 114 4.28 21.37 -37.90
N GLN A 115 5.15 20.39 -37.65
CA GLN A 115 5.74 19.55 -38.70
C GLN A 115 4.66 18.84 -39.52
N ALA A 116 3.73 18.17 -38.86
CA ALA A 116 2.65 17.44 -39.52
C ALA A 116 1.70 18.36 -40.31
N LEU A 117 1.45 19.58 -39.84
CA LEU A 117 0.68 20.59 -40.58
C LEU A 117 1.40 21.06 -41.85
N ALA A 118 2.73 21.13 -41.85
CA ALA A 118 3.54 21.53 -43.00
C ALA A 118 3.68 20.40 -44.04
N GLU A 119 3.84 19.16 -43.60
CA GLU A 119 4.12 18.01 -44.47
C GLU A 119 2.86 17.31 -45.01
N GLN A 120 1.74 17.40 -44.29
CA GLN A 120 0.56 16.58 -44.55
C GLN A 120 -0.69 17.42 -44.78
N GLY A 121 -1.57 16.95 -45.67
CA GLY A 121 -2.94 17.47 -45.81
C GLY A 121 -3.95 16.78 -44.88
N GLY A 122 -5.14 17.37 -44.75
CA GLY A 122 -6.27 16.84 -43.95
C GLY A 122 -6.25 17.26 -42.47
N SER A 123 -7.25 16.86 -41.71
CA SER A 123 -7.33 17.24 -40.29
C SER A 123 -6.45 16.34 -39.41
N LEU A 124 -5.97 16.91 -38.30
CA LEU A 124 -5.11 16.25 -37.31
C LEU A 124 -5.93 15.83 -36.09
N LEU A 125 -5.60 14.67 -35.54
CA LEU A 125 -6.03 14.22 -34.22
C LEU A 125 -4.81 14.01 -33.33
N VAL A 126 -4.73 14.75 -32.24
CA VAL A 126 -3.61 14.73 -31.31
C VAL A 126 -4.07 14.07 -30.01
N PHE A 127 -3.43 12.96 -29.61
CA PHE A 127 -3.70 12.29 -28.35
C PHE A 127 -2.81 12.83 -27.23
N LEU A 128 -3.43 13.32 -26.16
CA LEU A 128 -2.80 13.89 -24.98
C LEU A 128 -3.32 13.21 -23.70
N PRO A 129 -2.51 13.11 -22.63
CA PRO A 129 -2.88 12.36 -21.43
C PRO A 129 -3.97 13.06 -20.60
N GLY A 130 -4.18 14.37 -20.77
CA GLY A 130 -5.26 15.06 -20.07
C GLY A 130 -5.43 16.52 -20.42
N GLN A 131 -6.39 17.15 -19.74
CA GLN A 131 -6.85 18.51 -20.04
C GLN A 131 -5.77 19.58 -19.82
N ALA A 132 -4.93 19.42 -18.79
CA ALA A 132 -3.88 20.39 -18.50
C ALA A 132 -2.86 20.46 -19.66
N GLU A 133 -2.52 19.30 -20.22
CA GLU A 133 -1.66 19.20 -21.40
C GLU A 133 -2.36 19.74 -22.65
N ILE A 134 -3.67 19.44 -22.85
CA ILE A 134 -4.47 20.00 -23.95
C ILE A 134 -4.43 21.53 -23.92
N ARG A 135 -4.69 22.16 -22.77
CA ARG A 135 -4.69 23.63 -22.66
C ARG A 135 -3.31 24.25 -22.94
N ARG A 136 -2.24 23.66 -22.41
CA ARG A 136 -0.87 24.15 -22.64
C ARG A 136 -0.46 24.02 -24.11
N VAL A 137 -0.74 22.88 -24.74
CA VAL A 137 -0.46 22.65 -26.17
C VAL A 137 -1.33 23.56 -27.03
N GLN A 138 -2.61 23.76 -26.68
CA GLN A 138 -3.49 24.67 -27.38
C GLN A 138 -2.94 26.10 -27.37
N ALA A 139 -2.63 26.65 -26.18
CA ALA A 139 -2.10 28.01 -26.05
C ALA A 139 -0.79 28.19 -26.86
N ALA A 140 0.12 27.23 -26.77
CA ALA A 140 1.35 27.29 -27.56
C ALA A 140 1.09 27.19 -29.08
N LEU A 141 0.12 26.41 -29.53
CA LEU A 141 -0.26 26.34 -30.93
C LEU A 141 -0.97 27.62 -31.41
N GLU A 142 -1.78 28.25 -30.57
CA GLU A 142 -2.41 29.55 -30.88
C GLU A 142 -1.34 30.61 -31.16
N GLU A 143 -0.28 30.67 -30.33
CA GLU A 143 0.85 31.57 -30.55
C GLU A 143 1.64 31.25 -31.83
N ASN A 144 1.89 29.96 -32.12
CA ASN A 144 2.69 29.55 -33.28
C ASN A 144 1.91 29.59 -34.62
N LEU A 145 0.58 29.56 -34.57
CA LEU A 145 -0.30 29.60 -35.73
C LEU A 145 -0.96 30.98 -35.92
N ASP A 146 -0.44 32.01 -35.27
CA ASP A 146 -0.95 33.37 -35.45
C ASP A 146 -0.91 33.75 -36.94
N GLY A 147 -2.03 34.25 -37.46
CA GLY A 147 -2.25 34.53 -38.89
C GLY A 147 -2.65 33.34 -39.78
N ARG A 148 -2.71 32.09 -39.29
CA ARG A 148 -3.16 30.90 -40.06
C ARG A 148 -4.66 30.62 -39.89
N ALA A 149 -5.49 31.43 -40.53
CA ALA A 149 -6.95 31.29 -40.50
C ALA A 149 -7.49 29.98 -41.13
N ASP A 150 -6.66 29.24 -41.86
CA ASP A 150 -6.99 27.93 -42.43
C ASP A 150 -6.97 26.79 -41.38
N VAL A 151 -6.43 27.00 -40.18
CA VAL A 151 -6.30 25.98 -39.14
C VAL A 151 -7.18 26.28 -37.93
N LEU A 152 -8.11 25.37 -37.63
CA LEU A 152 -8.98 25.46 -36.46
C LEU A 152 -8.46 24.57 -35.32
N LEU A 153 -8.20 25.15 -34.14
CA LEU A 153 -7.84 24.39 -32.95
C LEU A 153 -9.10 23.98 -32.19
N CYS A 154 -9.30 22.66 -32.02
CA CYS A 154 -10.50 22.11 -31.41
C CYS A 154 -10.12 21.20 -30.23
N PRO A 155 -10.13 21.69 -28.98
CA PRO A 155 -9.97 20.79 -27.84
C PRO A 155 -11.13 19.79 -27.79
N LEU A 156 -10.85 18.57 -27.34
CA LEU A 156 -11.85 17.52 -27.12
C LEU A 156 -11.58 16.77 -25.81
N HIS A 157 -12.25 17.22 -24.75
CA HIS A 157 -12.22 16.57 -23.45
C HIS A 157 -13.61 16.60 -22.80
N GLY A 158 -13.83 15.73 -21.81
CA GLY A 158 -15.14 15.52 -21.23
C GLY A 158 -15.81 16.76 -20.62
N GLU A 159 -15.06 17.77 -20.18
CA GLU A 159 -15.63 18.99 -19.56
C GLU A 159 -16.12 20.06 -20.55
N LEU A 160 -15.96 19.86 -21.87
CA LEU A 160 -16.44 20.82 -22.86
C LEU A 160 -17.95 20.84 -22.93
N ASP A 161 -18.53 21.99 -23.29
CA ASP A 161 -19.94 22.07 -23.62
C ASP A 161 -20.26 21.29 -24.91
N LEU A 162 -21.55 21.05 -25.13
CA LEU A 162 -22.01 20.22 -26.25
C LEU A 162 -21.66 20.85 -27.62
N ALA A 163 -21.63 22.17 -27.71
CA ALA A 163 -21.33 22.88 -28.96
C ALA A 163 -19.85 22.72 -29.34
N ALA A 164 -18.95 22.92 -28.39
CA ALA A 164 -17.51 22.71 -28.56
C ALA A 164 -17.18 21.25 -28.86
N GLN A 165 -17.84 20.29 -28.19
CA GLN A 165 -17.68 18.86 -28.51
C GLN A 165 -18.11 18.57 -29.95
N ARG A 166 -19.26 19.12 -30.40
CA ARG A 166 -19.74 18.96 -31.78
C ARG A 166 -18.77 19.55 -32.79
N ALA A 167 -18.27 20.77 -32.55
CA ALA A 167 -17.29 21.41 -33.42
C ALA A 167 -16.01 20.57 -33.59
N ALA A 168 -15.55 19.89 -32.53
CA ALA A 168 -14.42 18.98 -32.62
C ALA A 168 -14.72 17.69 -33.42
N ILE A 169 -15.97 17.23 -33.45
CA ILE A 169 -16.40 15.99 -34.14
C ILE A 169 -16.70 16.25 -35.62
N GLU A 170 -17.49 17.30 -35.91
CA GLU A 170 -17.99 17.64 -37.25
C GLU A 170 -16.86 17.96 -38.23
N PRO A 171 -17.01 17.66 -39.53
CA PRO A 171 -15.99 17.98 -40.54
C PRO A 171 -15.57 19.45 -40.49
N ALA A 172 -14.29 19.72 -40.79
CA ALA A 172 -13.82 21.09 -40.94
C ALA A 172 -14.56 21.78 -42.12
N PRO A 173 -14.93 23.07 -41.99
CA PRO A 173 -15.49 23.85 -43.09
C PRO A 173 -14.59 23.82 -44.34
N ALA A 174 -15.19 23.92 -45.52
CA ALA A 174 -14.46 23.94 -46.78
C ALA A 174 -13.37 25.03 -46.79
N GLY A 175 -12.16 24.68 -47.24
CA GLY A 175 -11.01 25.58 -47.24
C GLY A 175 -10.24 25.66 -45.91
N THR A 176 -10.70 24.95 -44.86
CA THR A 176 -10.02 24.87 -43.57
C THR A 176 -9.68 23.43 -43.20
N ARG A 177 -8.81 23.27 -42.20
CA ARG A 177 -8.49 22.00 -41.54
C ARG A 177 -8.52 22.18 -40.04
N LYS A 178 -8.81 21.12 -39.28
CA LYS A 178 -8.82 21.18 -37.81
C LYS A 178 -7.68 20.39 -37.19
N VAL A 179 -7.20 20.85 -36.04
CA VAL A 179 -6.33 20.11 -35.12
C VAL A 179 -7.15 19.80 -33.87
N VAL A 180 -7.56 18.55 -33.74
CA VAL A 180 -8.35 18.10 -32.60
C VAL A 180 -7.41 17.63 -31.48
N LEU A 181 -7.39 18.34 -30.35
CA LEU A 181 -6.56 18.01 -29.19
C LEU A 181 -7.39 17.17 -28.20
N ALA A 182 -7.20 15.86 -28.20
CA ALA A 182 -8.09 14.92 -27.52
C ALA A 182 -7.38 14.05 -26.46
N THR A 183 -8.18 13.59 -25.50
CA THR A 183 -7.81 12.46 -24.62
C THR A 183 -8.19 11.12 -25.26
N ASN A 184 -8.07 10.01 -24.52
CA ASN A 184 -8.50 8.67 -24.94
C ASN A 184 -9.99 8.59 -25.34
N ILE A 185 -10.80 9.63 -25.09
CA ILE A 185 -12.20 9.71 -25.55
C ILE A 185 -12.33 9.53 -27.08
N ALA A 186 -11.32 9.93 -27.85
CA ALA A 186 -11.29 9.78 -29.30
C ALA A 186 -10.78 8.38 -29.77
N GLU A 187 -10.27 7.55 -28.86
CA GLU A 187 -9.63 6.26 -29.19
C GLU A 187 -10.63 5.20 -29.64
N THR A 188 -11.81 5.15 -29.04
CA THR A 188 -12.83 4.11 -29.29
C THR A 188 -14.22 4.69 -29.60
N SER A 189 -14.69 5.70 -28.86
CA SER A 189 -16.13 6.06 -28.80
C SER A 189 -16.63 7.04 -29.87
N LEU A 190 -15.74 7.85 -30.45
CA LEU A 190 -16.12 8.94 -31.36
C LEU A 190 -15.46 8.78 -32.72
N THR A 191 -16.26 8.84 -33.78
CA THR A 191 -15.74 9.00 -35.14
C THR A 191 -15.59 10.50 -35.38
N ILE A 192 -14.36 10.96 -35.53
CA ILE A 192 -14.07 12.34 -35.91
C ILE A 192 -13.91 12.35 -37.42
N ASP A 193 -14.79 13.05 -38.10
CA ASP A 193 -14.79 13.09 -39.55
C ASP A 193 -13.65 13.96 -40.08
N GLY A 194 -13.06 13.54 -41.21
CA GLY A 194 -12.00 14.28 -41.91
C GLY A 194 -10.58 14.15 -41.34
N VAL A 195 -10.36 13.28 -40.34
CA VAL A 195 -9.02 13.00 -39.79
C VAL A 195 -8.23 12.13 -40.77
N ARG A 196 -7.04 12.59 -41.14
CA ARG A 196 -6.05 11.85 -41.95
C ARG A 196 -4.72 11.67 -41.20
N VAL A 197 -4.45 12.54 -40.24
CA VAL A 197 -3.17 12.59 -39.52
C VAL A 197 -3.42 12.37 -38.03
N VAL A 198 -2.66 11.48 -37.42
CA VAL A 198 -2.64 11.28 -35.97
C VAL A 198 -1.29 11.69 -35.41
N VAL A 199 -1.29 12.39 -34.28
CA VAL A 199 -0.10 12.65 -33.46
C VAL A 199 -0.33 12.03 -32.09
N ASP A 200 0.44 11.01 -31.73
CA ASP A 200 0.25 10.26 -30.49
C ASP A 200 1.39 10.55 -29.51
N ALA A 201 1.03 11.12 -28.36
CA ALA A 201 1.95 11.32 -27.24
C ALA A 201 2.41 10.00 -26.59
N GLY A 202 1.67 8.91 -26.79
CA GLY A 202 2.00 7.59 -26.23
C GLY A 202 1.71 7.46 -24.73
N LEU A 203 0.97 8.43 -24.18
CA LEU A 203 0.61 8.50 -22.76
C LEU A 203 -0.90 8.53 -22.58
N GLU A 204 -1.33 8.06 -21.42
CA GLU A 204 -2.70 8.13 -20.95
C GLU A 204 -2.74 8.42 -19.45
N ARG A 205 -3.90 8.86 -18.97
CA ARG A 205 -4.15 9.07 -17.55
C ARG A 205 -5.26 8.15 -17.07
N VAL A 206 -4.92 7.27 -16.14
CA VAL A 206 -5.82 6.23 -15.63
C VAL A 206 -6.01 6.36 -14.13
N PRO A 207 -7.23 6.14 -13.60
CA PRO A 207 -7.43 6.01 -12.17
C PRO A 207 -6.83 4.68 -11.69
N ARG A 208 -6.03 4.75 -10.62
CA ARG A 208 -5.43 3.60 -9.94
C ARG A 208 -5.78 3.68 -8.45
N PHE A 209 -6.47 2.67 -7.98
CA PHE A 209 -6.77 2.48 -6.57
C PHE A 209 -5.52 1.97 -5.85
N ASP A 210 -5.21 2.58 -4.71
CA ASP A 210 -4.15 2.18 -3.81
C ASP A 210 -4.77 1.53 -2.56
N PRO A 211 -4.66 0.20 -2.42
CA PRO A 211 -5.24 -0.50 -1.28
C PRO A 211 -4.65 -0.08 0.07
N ALA A 212 -3.40 0.40 0.12
CA ALA A 212 -2.82 0.83 1.40
C ALA A 212 -3.46 2.13 1.92
N SER A 213 -4.02 2.94 1.03
CA SER A 213 -4.59 4.24 1.36
C SER A 213 -6.11 4.27 1.28
N GLY A 214 -6.74 3.33 0.56
CA GLY A 214 -8.18 3.32 0.30
C GLY A 214 -8.60 4.41 -0.69
N MET A 215 -7.68 4.83 -1.56
CA MET A 215 -7.79 6.04 -2.37
C MET A 215 -7.53 5.75 -3.84
N THR A 216 -8.23 6.46 -4.72
CA THR A 216 -7.96 6.41 -6.16
C THR A 216 -7.12 7.62 -6.55
N ARG A 217 -5.95 7.38 -7.12
CA ARG A 217 -5.10 8.43 -7.71
C ARG A 217 -5.14 8.38 -9.22
N LEU A 218 -4.85 9.51 -9.87
CA LEU A 218 -4.68 9.55 -11.32
C LEU A 218 -3.20 9.34 -11.66
N ASP A 219 -2.91 8.23 -12.33
CA ASP A 219 -1.58 7.84 -12.75
C ASP A 219 -1.39 8.16 -14.25
N THR A 220 -0.23 8.70 -14.62
CA THR A 220 0.09 8.92 -16.04
C THR A 220 1.06 7.83 -16.48
N GLN A 221 0.63 7.01 -17.43
CA GLN A 221 1.39 5.84 -17.86
C GLN A 221 1.51 5.79 -19.39
N ARG A 222 2.40 4.92 -19.87
CA ARG A 222 2.49 4.60 -21.30
C ARG A 222 1.31 3.73 -21.72
N ILE A 223 0.83 3.97 -22.93
CA ILE A 223 -0.25 3.19 -23.53
C ILE A 223 0.21 1.79 -23.93
N SER A 224 -0.75 0.89 -24.14
CA SER A 224 -0.49 -0.43 -24.71
C SER A 224 -0.25 -0.38 -26.23
N ARG A 225 0.34 -1.44 -26.80
CA ARG A 225 0.46 -1.63 -28.26
C ARG A 225 -0.91 -1.68 -28.93
N ALA A 226 -1.89 -2.33 -28.31
CA ALA A 226 -3.27 -2.37 -28.80
C ALA A 226 -3.86 -0.96 -28.91
N SER A 227 -3.76 -0.15 -27.84
CA SER A 227 -4.21 1.25 -27.85
C SER A 227 -3.48 2.10 -28.89
N ALA A 228 -2.15 1.98 -28.98
CA ALA A 228 -1.36 2.68 -29.99
C ALA A 228 -1.76 2.32 -31.44
N THR A 229 -2.23 1.08 -31.66
CA THR A 229 -2.72 0.61 -32.96
C THR A 229 -4.11 1.18 -33.24
N GLN A 230 -5.02 1.19 -32.25
CA GLN A 230 -6.34 1.80 -32.38
C GLN A 230 -6.26 3.31 -32.65
N ARG A 231 -5.37 4.01 -31.94
CA ARG A 231 -5.10 5.44 -32.15
C ARG A 231 -4.60 5.72 -33.56
N ALA A 232 -3.60 4.96 -34.03
CA ALA A 232 -3.11 5.08 -35.40
C ALA A 232 -4.21 4.81 -36.44
N GLY A 233 -5.06 3.80 -36.20
CA GLY A 233 -6.20 3.46 -37.05
C GLY A 233 -7.22 4.60 -37.23
N ARG A 234 -7.20 5.63 -36.37
CA ARG A 234 -8.02 6.84 -36.56
C ARG A 234 -7.64 7.65 -37.80
N ALA A 235 -6.40 7.56 -38.26
CA ALA A 235 -5.95 8.17 -39.50
C ALA A 235 -6.44 7.43 -40.76
N GLY A 236 -6.73 6.12 -40.66
CA GLY A 236 -7.01 5.23 -41.81
C GLY A 236 -8.48 4.96 -42.08
N ARG A 237 -9.41 5.74 -41.51
CA ARG A 237 -10.85 5.45 -41.60
C ARG A 237 -11.49 5.79 -42.94
N LEU A 238 -11.09 6.92 -43.53
CA LEU A 238 -11.71 7.46 -44.76
C LEU A 238 -10.80 7.33 -45.98
N GLN A 239 -9.48 7.37 -45.78
CA GLN A 239 -8.45 7.39 -46.81
C GLN A 239 -7.10 7.00 -46.20
N PRO A 240 -6.04 6.76 -47.01
CA PRO A 240 -4.69 6.53 -46.48
C PRO A 240 -4.20 7.69 -45.63
N GLY A 241 -3.68 7.35 -44.45
CA GLY A 241 -3.31 8.32 -43.42
C GLY A 241 -1.88 8.16 -42.92
N VAL A 242 -1.50 8.99 -41.95
CA VAL A 242 -0.19 8.94 -41.30
C VAL A 242 -0.33 9.13 -39.79
N CYS A 243 0.51 8.44 -39.02
CA CYS A 243 0.54 8.53 -37.57
C CYS A 243 1.97 8.85 -37.10
N TYR A 244 2.15 10.02 -36.51
CA TYR A 244 3.38 10.43 -35.83
C TYR A 244 3.35 9.95 -34.39
N ARG A 245 4.36 9.18 -33.99
CA ARG A 245 4.51 8.66 -32.63
C ARG A 245 5.65 9.38 -31.93
N LEU A 246 5.40 9.94 -30.75
CA LEU A 246 6.40 10.67 -29.97
C LEU A 246 7.35 9.74 -29.18
N TRP A 247 7.59 8.53 -29.68
CA TRP A 247 8.53 7.57 -29.10
C TRP A 247 9.19 6.75 -30.21
N SER A 248 10.33 6.12 -29.92
CA SER A 248 11.07 5.33 -30.90
C SER A 248 10.43 3.96 -31.13
N GLN A 249 10.76 3.34 -32.27
CA GLN A 249 10.32 1.97 -32.58
C GLN A 249 10.73 0.97 -31.49
N THR A 250 11.97 1.06 -30.98
CA THR A 250 12.43 0.21 -29.86
C THR A 250 11.58 0.38 -28.61
N GLN A 251 11.19 1.62 -28.26
CA GLN A 251 10.30 1.87 -27.13
C GLN A 251 8.89 1.32 -27.38
N HIS A 252 8.44 1.25 -28.63
CA HIS A 252 7.15 0.65 -28.99
C HIS A 252 7.11 -0.86 -28.74
N GLU A 253 8.20 -1.55 -29.09
CA GLU A 253 8.33 -3.00 -28.89
C GLU A 253 8.34 -3.37 -27.41
N GLN A 254 8.75 -2.45 -26.53
CA GLN A 254 8.73 -2.59 -25.07
C GLN A 254 7.36 -2.28 -24.45
N LEU A 255 6.39 -1.75 -25.20
CA LEU A 255 5.05 -1.48 -24.66
C LEU A 255 4.33 -2.81 -24.36
N ALA A 256 3.54 -2.81 -23.28
CA ALA A 256 2.64 -3.91 -22.99
C ALA A 256 1.71 -4.17 -24.18
N ALA A 257 1.45 -5.43 -24.51
CA ALA A 257 0.60 -5.79 -25.63
C ALA A 257 -0.83 -5.22 -25.48
N HIS A 258 -1.38 -5.33 -24.26
CA HIS A 258 -2.74 -4.96 -23.89
C HIS A 258 -2.75 -4.04 -22.66
N ALA A 259 -3.84 -3.30 -22.47
CA ALA A 259 -4.05 -2.51 -21.26
C ALA A 259 -4.40 -3.42 -20.07
N SER A 260 -4.01 -3.02 -18.87
CA SER A 260 -4.41 -3.75 -17.65
C SER A 260 -5.92 -3.68 -17.45
N ALA A 261 -6.53 -4.81 -17.07
CA ALA A 261 -7.95 -4.88 -16.76
C ALA A 261 -8.31 -3.97 -15.56
N GLU A 262 -9.49 -3.34 -15.61
CA GLU A 262 -9.92 -2.40 -14.56
C GLU A 262 -10.04 -3.08 -13.19
N ILE A 263 -10.46 -4.35 -13.15
CA ILE A 263 -10.57 -5.16 -11.93
C ILE A 263 -9.26 -5.28 -11.13
N LEU A 264 -8.09 -5.11 -11.77
CA LEU A 264 -6.80 -5.20 -11.12
C LEU A 264 -6.37 -3.89 -10.42
N GLN A 265 -7.06 -2.79 -10.71
CA GLN A 265 -6.63 -1.44 -10.31
C GLN A 265 -7.77 -0.54 -9.83
N ALA A 266 -9.02 -1.00 -9.80
CA ALA A 266 -10.17 -0.24 -9.32
C ALA A 266 -10.50 -0.51 -7.84
N ASP A 267 -11.32 0.37 -7.25
CA ASP A 267 -11.97 0.09 -5.97
C ASP A 267 -12.95 -1.07 -6.15
N LEU A 268 -12.77 -2.13 -5.34
CA LEU A 268 -13.55 -3.35 -5.41
C LEU A 268 -14.73 -3.39 -4.43
N ALA A 269 -15.03 -2.29 -3.71
CA ALA A 269 -16.16 -2.24 -2.78
C ALA A 269 -17.50 -2.59 -3.47
N GLY A 270 -17.74 -2.02 -4.66
CA GLY A 270 -18.93 -2.35 -5.46
C GLY A 270 -18.97 -3.82 -5.87
N LEU A 271 -17.85 -4.35 -6.35
CA LEU A 271 -17.70 -5.76 -6.73
C LEU A 271 -18.00 -6.67 -5.54
N ALA A 272 -17.35 -6.44 -4.39
CA ALA A 272 -17.50 -7.24 -3.19
C ALA A 272 -18.96 -7.29 -2.68
N LEU A 273 -19.67 -6.16 -2.74
CA LEU A 273 -21.08 -6.09 -2.37
C LEU A 273 -21.96 -6.94 -3.31
N GLN A 274 -21.71 -6.89 -4.62
CA GLN A 274 -22.45 -7.70 -5.60
C GLN A 274 -22.13 -9.20 -5.48
N LEU A 275 -20.88 -9.57 -5.21
CA LEU A 275 -20.50 -10.97 -4.96
C LEU A 275 -21.20 -11.53 -3.72
N ALA A 276 -21.20 -10.79 -2.61
CA ALA A 276 -21.91 -11.19 -1.40
C ALA A 276 -23.43 -11.29 -1.63
N ARG A 277 -24.01 -10.39 -2.44
CA ARG A 277 -25.42 -10.46 -2.84
C ARG A 277 -25.72 -11.69 -3.70
N TRP A 278 -24.79 -12.11 -4.55
CA TRP A 278 -24.92 -13.34 -5.35
C TRP A 278 -24.74 -14.61 -4.52
N GLY A 279 -24.13 -14.50 -3.32
CA GLY A 279 -23.85 -15.63 -2.44
C GLY A 279 -22.48 -16.27 -2.70
N VAL A 280 -21.50 -15.50 -3.21
CA VAL A 280 -20.14 -15.96 -3.49
C VAL A 280 -19.21 -15.57 -2.33
N ASP A 281 -18.62 -16.57 -1.67
CA ASP A 281 -17.74 -16.39 -0.53
C ASP A 281 -16.29 -16.15 -0.98
N GLU A 282 -15.83 -16.86 -1.99
CA GLU A 282 -14.51 -16.71 -2.61
C GLU A 282 -14.62 -16.37 -4.09
N ALA A 283 -13.83 -15.40 -4.56
CA ALA A 283 -13.85 -15.02 -5.98
C ALA A 283 -13.46 -16.18 -6.92
N SER A 284 -12.75 -17.19 -6.41
CA SER A 284 -12.37 -18.43 -7.10
C SER A 284 -13.58 -19.30 -7.49
N GLU A 285 -14.74 -19.11 -6.87
CA GLU A 285 -15.98 -19.81 -7.24
C GLU A 285 -16.54 -19.37 -8.60
N LEU A 286 -16.10 -18.21 -9.09
CA LEU A 286 -16.51 -17.68 -10.39
C LEU A 286 -15.36 -17.75 -11.40
N VAL A 287 -15.73 -17.82 -12.67
CA VAL A 287 -14.79 -17.85 -13.79
C VAL A 287 -14.49 -16.42 -14.25
N TRP A 288 -13.22 -16.01 -14.12
CA TRP A 288 -12.73 -14.68 -14.48
C TRP A 288 -11.68 -14.75 -15.59
N LEU A 289 -11.66 -13.75 -16.47
CA LEU A 289 -10.51 -13.53 -17.37
C LEU A 289 -9.25 -13.13 -16.60
N ASP A 290 -9.42 -12.22 -15.64
CA ASP A 290 -8.40 -11.80 -14.69
C ASP A 290 -9.09 -11.74 -13.31
N PRO A 291 -8.66 -12.54 -12.33
CA PRO A 291 -9.33 -12.59 -11.02
C PRO A 291 -9.08 -11.30 -10.22
N PRO A 292 -10.01 -10.89 -9.34
CA PRO A 292 -9.80 -9.74 -8.47
C PRO A 292 -8.61 -9.96 -7.52
N PRO A 293 -7.71 -8.97 -7.34
CA PRO A 293 -6.59 -9.11 -6.41
C PRO A 293 -7.07 -9.35 -4.97
N ALA A 294 -6.55 -10.41 -4.34
CA ALA A 294 -7.01 -10.84 -3.02
C ALA A 294 -6.92 -9.74 -1.94
N ALA A 295 -5.81 -8.99 -1.91
CA ALA A 295 -5.62 -7.89 -0.95
C ALA A 295 -6.62 -6.74 -1.15
N ALA A 296 -6.90 -6.36 -2.40
CA ALA A 296 -7.87 -5.32 -2.71
C ALA A 296 -9.31 -5.77 -2.38
N LEU A 297 -9.64 -7.04 -2.65
CA LEU A 297 -10.94 -7.60 -2.32
C LEU A 297 -11.15 -7.73 -0.80
N ALA A 298 -10.11 -8.10 -0.05
CA ALA A 298 -10.15 -8.15 1.42
C ALA A 298 -10.40 -6.76 2.03
N GLN A 299 -9.71 -5.74 1.54
CA GLN A 299 -9.94 -4.36 1.97
C GLN A 299 -11.36 -3.87 1.64
N ALA A 300 -11.86 -4.18 0.43
CA ALA A 300 -13.22 -3.86 0.05
C ALA A 300 -14.26 -4.48 1.03
N ARG A 301 -14.03 -5.72 1.46
CA ARG A 301 -14.85 -6.42 2.45
C ARG A 301 -14.74 -5.78 3.84
N GLU A 302 -13.54 -5.39 4.28
CA GLU A 302 -13.33 -4.66 5.54
C GLU A 302 -14.08 -3.32 5.55
N LEU A 303 -14.03 -2.58 4.44
CA LEU A 303 -14.82 -1.34 4.29
C LEU A 303 -16.32 -1.64 4.41
N LEU A 304 -16.82 -2.64 3.68
CA LEU A 304 -18.24 -2.99 3.73
C LEU A 304 -18.68 -3.47 5.12
N GLN A 305 -17.81 -4.18 5.85
CA GLN A 305 -18.04 -4.54 7.25
C GLN A 305 -18.13 -3.28 8.13
N ARG A 306 -17.21 -2.33 7.96
CA ARG A 306 -17.22 -1.05 8.68
C ARG A 306 -18.47 -0.22 8.38
N LEU A 307 -19.00 -0.30 7.16
CA LEU A 307 -20.27 0.32 6.76
C LEU A 307 -21.51 -0.50 7.20
N GLY A 308 -21.33 -1.59 7.95
CA GLY A 308 -22.41 -2.47 8.40
C GLY A 308 -23.12 -3.24 7.30
N ALA A 309 -22.51 -3.35 6.10
CA ALA A 309 -23.09 -4.04 4.95
C ALA A 309 -22.81 -5.56 4.97
N LEU A 310 -21.68 -5.98 5.54
CA LEU A 310 -21.25 -7.37 5.61
C LEU A 310 -20.91 -7.79 7.04
N GLU A 311 -21.19 -9.06 7.34
CA GLU A 311 -20.78 -9.74 8.57
C GLU A 311 -19.98 -11.01 8.21
N PRO A 312 -18.93 -11.34 8.97
CA PRO A 312 -18.17 -12.57 8.75
C PRO A 312 -19.01 -13.81 9.13
N ARG A 313 -19.00 -14.84 8.29
CA ARG A 313 -19.65 -16.14 8.56
C ARG A 313 -18.69 -17.28 8.24
N GLY A 314 -18.06 -17.85 9.27
CA GLY A 314 -17.04 -18.88 9.08
C GLY A 314 -15.87 -18.32 8.25
N LYS A 315 -15.61 -18.91 7.07
CA LYS A 315 -14.61 -18.39 6.11
C LYS A 315 -15.20 -17.40 5.09
N GLY A 316 -16.52 -17.25 5.06
CA GLY A 316 -17.27 -16.46 4.09
C GLY A 316 -17.85 -15.16 4.65
N TRP A 317 -18.76 -14.57 3.89
CA TRP A 317 -19.38 -13.28 4.21
C TRP A 317 -20.90 -13.34 4.03
N THR A 318 -21.63 -12.77 4.98
CA THR A 318 -23.08 -12.66 4.90
C THR A 318 -23.50 -11.21 4.74
N LEU A 319 -24.44 -10.96 3.82
CA LEU A 319 -25.01 -9.65 3.56
C LEU A 319 -26.06 -9.31 4.63
N THR A 320 -25.86 -8.19 5.34
CA THR A 320 -26.81 -7.72 6.37
C THR A 320 -28.07 -7.13 5.73
N THR A 321 -29.13 -6.88 6.52
CA THR A 321 -30.32 -6.14 6.05
C THR A 321 -29.96 -4.76 5.50
N HIS A 322 -29.01 -4.08 6.16
CA HIS A 322 -28.48 -2.80 5.67
C HIS A 322 -27.71 -2.97 4.36
N GLY A 323 -26.87 -4.00 4.25
CA GLY A 323 -26.15 -4.35 3.03
C GLY A 323 -27.07 -4.69 1.85
N GLN A 324 -28.19 -5.36 2.10
CA GLN A 324 -29.23 -5.63 1.10
C GLN A 324 -29.86 -4.34 0.57
N ALA A 325 -30.20 -3.42 1.48
CA ALA A 325 -30.72 -2.09 1.10
C ALA A 325 -29.67 -1.29 0.31
N MET A 326 -28.40 -1.34 0.72
CA MET A 326 -27.31 -0.69 -0.01
C MET A 326 -27.17 -1.23 -1.43
N ALA A 327 -27.22 -2.56 -1.60
CA ALA A 327 -27.05 -3.20 -2.91
C ALA A 327 -28.23 -2.95 -3.88
N ALA A 328 -29.37 -2.47 -3.38
CA ALA A 328 -30.51 -2.07 -4.19
C ALA A 328 -30.37 -0.65 -4.79
N LEU A 329 -29.48 0.18 -4.24
CA LEU A 329 -29.24 1.54 -4.72
C LEU A 329 -28.21 1.55 -5.87
N PRO A 330 -28.43 2.30 -6.96
CA PRO A 330 -27.49 2.43 -8.08
C PRO A 330 -26.39 3.44 -7.73
N ALA A 331 -25.65 3.19 -6.65
CA ALA A 331 -24.61 4.07 -6.14
C ALA A 331 -23.42 3.27 -5.60
N HIS A 332 -22.27 3.92 -5.47
CA HIS A 332 -21.13 3.33 -4.77
C HIS A 332 -21.53 2.96 -3.33
N PRO A 333 -21.05 1.84 -2.74
CA PRO A 333 -21.47 1.41 -1.40
C PRO A 333 -21.35 2.49 -0.32
N ARG A 334 -20.30 3.32 -0.36
CA ARG A 334 -20.15 4.48 0.53
C ARG A 334 -21.32 5.47 0.45
N LEU A 335 -21.74 5.80 -0.77
CA LEU A 335 -22.86 6.72 -1.00
C LEU A 335 -24.20 6.05 -0.69
N ALA A 336 -24.36 4.76 -0.98
CA ALA A 336 -25.54 4.00 -0.59
C ALA A 336 -25.73 3.98 0.94
N HIS A 337 -24.65 3.76 1.69
CA HIS A 337 -24.66 3.82 3.15
C HIS A 337 -25.04 5.24 3.64
N LEU A 338 -24.41 6.29 3.10
CA LEU A 338 -24.75 7.70 3.41
C LEU A 338 -26.22 8.02 3.15
N LEU A 339 -26.76 7.59 2.00
CA LEU A 339 -28.15 7.82 1.63
C LEU A 339 -29.12 7.19 2.63
N LEU A 340 -28.88 5.93 3.01
CA LEU A 340 -29.73 5.19 3.94
C LEU A 340 -29.64 5.73 5.36
N ARG A 341 -28.43 6.04 5.84
CA ARG A 341 -28.24 6.66 7.17
C ARG A 341 -28.85 8.05 7.21
N GLY A 342 -28.64 8.87 6.18
CA GLY A 342 -29.28 10.17 6.06
C GLY A 342 -30.80 10.08 6.07
N GLN A 343 -31.39 9.14 5.32
CA GLN A 343 -32.83 8.89 5.37
C GLN A 343 -33.30 8.48 6.78
N SER A 344 -32.56 7.60 7.46
CA SER A 344 -32.90 7.15 8.82
C SER A 344 -32.93 8.30 9.84
N LEU A 345 -32.10 9.34 9.63
CA LEU A 345 -32.01 10.54 10.45
C LEU A 345 -32.97 11.66 10.04
N GLY A 346 -33.79 11.45 8.99
CA GLY A 346 -34.67 12.48 8.43
C GLY A 346 -33.98 13.49 7.50
N LEU A 347 -32.72 13.23 7.13
CA LEU A 347 -31.86 14.07 6.29
C LEU A 347 -31.81 13.60 4.83
N GLY A 348 -32.79 12.83 4.37
CA GLY A 348 -32.78 12.18 3.04
C GLY A 348 -32.62 13.15 1.87
N ALA A 349 -33.14 14.38 1.99
CA ALA A 349 -32.98 15.42 0.97
C ALA A 349 -31.51 15.86 0.84
N LEU A 350 -30.89 16.24 1.96
CA LEU A 350 -29.48 16.64 2.04
C LEU A 350 -28.55 15.51 1.61
N ALA A 351 -28.83 14.28 2.06
CA ALA A 351 -28.09 13.09 1.68
C ALA A 351 -28.13 12.81 0.17
N ALA A 352 -29.29 12.97 -0.46
CA ALA A 352 -29.41 12.81 -1.91
C ALA A 352 -28.71 13.89 -2.71
N ASP A 353 -28.76 15.15 -2.25
CA ASP A 353 -28.05 16.27 -2.87
C ASP A 353 -26.53 16.06 -2.79
N LEU A 354 -26.04 15.67 -1.61
CA LEU A 354 -24.63 15.36 -1.39
C LEU A 354 -24.17 14.16 -2.22
N ALA A 355 -24.91 13.04 -2.19
CA ALA A 355 -24.58 11.85 -2.98
C ALA A 355 -24.55 12.16 -4.48
N ALA A 356 -25.45 13.03 -4.96
CA ALA A 356 -25.45 13.46 -6.35
C ALA A 356 -24.23 14.32 -6.71
N LEU A 357 -23.85 15.27 -5.84
CA LEU A 357 -22.63 16.08 -6.02
C LEU A 357 -21.35 15.24 -6.04
N LEU A 358 -21.30 14.18 -5.23
CA LEU A 358 -20.14 13.28 -5.15
C LEU A 358 -20.11 12.23 -6.28
N SER A 359 -21.24 11.94 -6.91
CA SER A 359 -21.33 10.99 -8.03
C SER A 359 -21.05 11.65 -9.38
N GLU A 360 -21.48 12.90 -9.53
CA GLU A 360 -21.25 13.69 -10.75
C GLU A 360 -19.90 14.41 -10.71
N ARG A 361 -19.49 14.91 -11.87
CA ARG A 361 -18.36 15.84 -11.93
C ARG A 361 -18.70 17.15 -11.21
N ASP A 362 -17.67 17.80 -10.66
CA ASP A 362 -17.84 19.06 -9.94
C ASP A 362 -18.64 20.08 -10.77
N ILE A 363 -19.60 20.71 -10.11
CA ILE A 363 -20.49 21.72 -10.70
C ILE A 363 -19.77 23.05 -10.98
N LEU A 364 -18.54 23.22 -10.49
CA LEU A 364 -17.70 24.38 -10.76
C LEU A 364 -16.80 24.22 -12.00
N ARG A 365 -16.76 25.24 -12.86
CA ARG A 365 -15.91 25.32 -14.05
C ARG A 365 -14.43 25.42 -13.66
N GLY A 366 -13.63 24.49 -14.18
CA GLY A 366 -12.24 24.27 -13.78
C GLY A 366 -12.07 23.14 -12.75
N GLY A 367 -13.16 22.46 -12.40
CA GLY A 367 -13.18 21.31 -11.50
C GLY A 367 -12.76 21.65 -10.08
N GLN A 368 -12.40 20.61 -9.34
CA GLN A 368 -12.00 20.68 -7.92
C GLN A 368 -10.76 21.56 -7.65
N ARG A 369 -9.99 21.91 -8.69
CA ARG A 369 -8.75 22.69 -8.55
C ARG A 369 -8.97 24.21 -8.52
N GLY A 370 -10.16 24.70 -8.87
CA GLY A 370 -10.42 26.15 -9.00
C GLY A 370 -11.55 26.70 -8.15
N GLY A 371 -12.17 25.87 -7.30
CA GLY A 371 -13.42 26.19 -6.60
C GLY A 371 -13.36 26.11 -5.07
N GLY A 372 -12.17 25.96 -4.48
CA GLY A 372 -12.00 25.62 -3.05
C GLY A 372 -12.46 24.19 -2.74
N ALA A 373 -12.23 23.72 -1.53
CA ALA A 373 -12.58 22.38 -1.07
C ALA A 373 -13.96 22.30 -0.41
N ASP A 374 -14.51 23.42 0.06
CA ASP A 374 -15.74 23.44 0.85
C ASP A 374 -16.98 22.95 0.07
N LEU A 375 -17.59 21.88 0.59
CA LEU A 375 -18.83 21.30 0.07
C LEU A 375 -20.08 22.10 0.43
N HIS A 376 -20.06 22.92 1.50
CA HIS A 376 -21.17 23.83 1.79
C HIS A 376 -21.42 24.80 0.62
N ALA A 377 -20.34 25.33 0.04
CA ALA A 377 -20.43 26.21 -1.12
C ALA A 377 -21.08 25.51 -2.33
N ARG A 378 -20.79 24.22 -2.56
CA ARG A 378 -21.42 23.46 -3.66
C ARG A 378 -22.90 23.18 -3.41
N LEU A 379 -23.29 22.90 -2.17
CA LEU A 379 -24.70 22.73 -1.83
C LEU A 379 -25.49 24.03 -1.99
N ALA A 380 -24.94 25.17 -1.58
CA ALA A 380 -25.56 26.49 -1.78
C ALA A 380 -25.74 26.84 -3.26
N LEU A 381 -24.85 26.37 -4.14
CA LEU A 381 -25.00 26.52 -5.59
C LEU A 381 -26.05 25.55 -6.16
N LEU A 382 -26.13 24.34 -5.62
CA LEU A 382 -27.10 23.33 -6.03
C LEU A 382 -28.53 23.71 -5.60
N SER A 383 -28.73 24.28 -4.42
CA SER A 383 -30.02 24.79 -3.95
C SER A 383 -30.45 26.04 -4.74
N GLY A 384 -29.48 26.84 -5.18
CA GLY A 384 -29.71 28.11 -5.87
C GLY A 384 -29.68 29.33 -4.93
N ASP A 385 -29.31 29.14 -3.67
CA ASP A 385 -29.14 30.21 -2.68
C ASP A 385 -27.97 31.13 -3.01
N SER A 386 -27.01 30.62 -3.80
CA SER A 386 -25.89 31.40 -4.33
C SER A 386 -25.80 31.28 -5.86
N ARG A 387 -25.25 32.32 -6.49
CA ARG A 387 -24.91 32.33 -7.92
C ARG A 387 -23.41 32.53 -8.10
N GLY A 388 -22.69 31.50 -8.52
CA GLY A 388 -21.27 31.60 -8.85
C GLY A 388 -21.05 31.87 -10.33
N SER A 389 -20.17 32.82 -10.69
CA SER A 389 -19.81 33.09 -12.11
C SER A 389 -19.19 31.88 -12.80
N ARG A 390 -18.60 30.97 -12.03
CA ARG A 390 -17.95 29.74 -12.49
C ARG A 390 -18.88 28.52 -12.47
N THR A 391 -20.18 28.68 -12.26
CA THR A 391 -21.10 27.52 -12.15
C THR A 391 -21.42 26.92 -13.51
N SER A 392 -21.37 25.58 -13.61
CA SER A 392 -21.84 24.83 -14.77
C SER A 392 -23.34 24.56 -14.65
N GLN A 393 -24.16 25.29 -15.40
CA GLN A 393 -25.62 25.11 -15.42
C GLN A 393 -26.02 23.67 -15.76
N GLY A 394 -25.34 23.05 -16.74
CA GLY A 394 -25.55 21.64 -17.09
C GLY A 394 -25.15 20.67 -15.97
N GLY A 395 -24.05 20.95 -15.26
CA GLY A 395 -23.63 20.16 -14.10
C GLY A 395 -24.66 20.21 -12.97
N VAL A 396 -25.15 21.40 -12.63
CA VAL A 396 -26.20 21.61 -11.61
C VAL A 396 -27.49 20.87 -11.98
N GLN A 397 -27.93 20.94 -13.24
CA GLN A 397 -29.13 20.23 -13.68
C GLN A 397 -28.99 18.71 -13.57
N ARG A 398 -27.83 18.14 -13.96
CA ARG A 398 -27.56 16.71 -13.80
C ARG A 398 -27.56 16.29 -12.34
N ALA A 399 -26.86 17.03 -11.48
CA ALA A 399 -26.85 16.76 -10.04
C ALA A 399 -28.26 16.80 -9.44
N ARG A 400 -29.09 17.81 -9.78
CA ARG A 400 -30.50 17.88 -9.32
C ARG A 400 -31.36 16.74 -9.84
N GLN A 401 -31.12 16.25 -11.05
CA GLN A 401 -31.83 15.09 -11.59
C GLN A 401 -31.46 13.81 -10.83
N LEU A 402 -30.16 13.60 -10.60
CA LEU A 402 -29.67 12.44 -9.87
C LEU A 402 -30.13 12.47 -8.40
N ALA A 403 -30.10 13.63 -7.75
CA ALA A 403 -30.63 13.79 -6.39
C ALA A 403 -32.11 13.40 -6.30
N ARG A 404 -32.95 13.84 -7.27
CA ARG A 404 -34.36 13.43 -7.33
C ARG A 404 -34.52 11.92 -7.51
N GLN A 405 -33.68 11.30 -8.33
CA GLN A 405 -33.68 9.84 -8.51
C GLN A 405 -33.30 9.11 -7.22
N PHE A 406 -32.26 9.54 -6.52
CA PHE A 406 -31.91 8.95 -5.23
C PHE A 406 -33.05 9.10 -4.21
N ARG A 407 -33.64 10.30 -4.09
CA ARG A 407 -34.79 10.53 -3.19
C ARG A 407 -35.95 9.59 -3.47
N SER A 408 -36.24 9.29 -4.74
CA SER A 408 -37.35 8.39 -5.10
C SER A 408 -37.08 6.91 -4.76
N LEU A 409 -35.81 6.53 -4.59
CA LEU A 409 -35.40 5.18 -4.25
C LEU A 409 -35.25 4.95 -2.75
N LEU A 410 -35.25 6.03 -1.94
CA LEU A 410 -35.13 5.92 -0.50
C LEU A 410 -36.43 5.44 0.16
N PRO A 411 -36.33 4.65 1.25
CA PRO A 411 -37.50 4.27 2.02
C PRO A 411 -38.18 5.49 2.61
N ARG A 412 -39.52 5.44 2.76
CA ARG A 412 -40.29 6.54 3.35
C ARG A 412 -40.20 6.51 4.86
N GLY A 413 -40.11 7.70 5.46
CA GLY A 413 -40.05 7.89 6.91
C GLY A 413 -38.63 7.89 7.46
N ALA A 414 -38.46 8.55 8.61
CA ALA A 414 -37.21 8.55 9.38
C ALA A 414 -37.37 7.59 10.56
N ALA A 415 -36.33 6.81 10.84
CA ALA A 415 -36.33 5.92 12.01
C ALA A 415 -36.01 6.68 13.30
N GLN A 416 -35.09 7.64 13.22
CA GLN A 416 -34.61 8.47 14.33
C GLN A 416 -34.36 9.89 13.81
N ALA A 417 -35.44 10.64 13.56
CA ALA A 417 -35.33 12.01 13.07
C ALA A 417 -34.52 12.89 14.04
N VAL A 418 -33.54 13.60 13.51
CA VAL A 418 -32.73 14.55 14.30
C VAL A 418 -33.50 15.83 14.59
N ALA A 419 -33.14 16.52 15.67
CA ALA A 419 -33.55 17.90 15.89
C ALA A 419 -32.86 18.81 14.86
N ASP A 420 -33.58 19.80 14.34
CA ASP A 420 -33.07 20.80 13.38
C ASP A 420 -32.40 20.20 12.13
N PRO A 421 -33.15 19.50 11.25
CA PRO A 421 -32.59 18.85 10.05
C PRO A 421 -31.90 19.82 9.08
N GLU A 422 -32.21 21.11 9.14
CA GLU A 422 -31.61 22.16 8.29
C GLU A 422 -30.26 22.68 8.83
N HIS A 423 -29.80 22.22 10.00
CA HIS A 423 -28.54 22.70 10.56
C HIS A 423 -27.33 22.24 9.71
N PRO A 424 -26.35 23.11 9.39
CA PRO A 424 -25.21 22.75 8.53
C PRO A 424 -24.31 21.63 9.07
N ARG A 425 -24.40 21.31 10.36
CA ARG A 425 -23.57 20.29 11.05
C ARG A 425 -23.77 18.89 10.46
N TRP A 426 -24.94 18.68 9.84
CA TRP A 426 -25.31 17.40 9.25
C TRP A 426 -24.51 17.07 7.98
N LEU A 427 -23.88 18.06 7.34
CA LEU A 427 -23.06 17.80 6.16
C LEU A 427 -21.85 16.92 6.49
N GLY A 428 -21.06 17.32 7.49
CA GLY A 428 -19.92 16.54 7.99
C GLY A 428 -20.36 15.16 8.50
N CYS A 429 -21.52 15.08 9.17
CA CYS A 429 -22.10 13.83 9.65
C CYS A 429 -22.39 12.84 8.50
N LEU A 430 -23.07 13.30 7.45
CA LEU A 430 -23.38 12.48 6.28
C LEU A 430 -22.10 12.03 5.56
N LEU A 431 -21.12 12.91 5.42
CA LEU A 431 -19.81 12.54 4.88
C LEU A 431 -19.10 11.50 5.75
N ALA A 432 -19.17 11.60 7.08
CA ALA A 432 -18.58 10.62 7.99
C ALA A 432 -19.20 9.23 7.82
N PHE A 433 -20.49 9.12 7.45
CA PHE A 433 -21.09 7.83 7.08
C PHE A 433 -20.47 7.27 5.78
N ALA A 434 -20.25 8.09 4.75
CA ALA A 434 -19.62 7.61 3.51
C ALA A 434 -18.12 7.31 3.67
N TYR A 435 -17.42 8.12 4.47
CA TYR A 435 -15.96 8.15 4.56
C TYR A 435 -15.45 8.14 6.00
N PRO A 436 -15.77 7.10 6.80
CA PRO A 436 -15.32 7.01 8.20
C PRO A 436 -13.79 6.97 8.33
N ASP A 437 -13.11 6.40 7.33
CA ASP A 437 -11.65 6.37 7.18
C ASP A 437 -11.01 7.71 6.81
N ARG A 438 -11.81 8.70 6.36
CA ARG A 438 -11.36 10.03 5.92
C ARG A 438 -11.84 11.16 6.82
N ILE A 439 -12.33 10.82 8.01
CA ILE A 439 -12.45 11.78 9.11
C ILE A 439 -11.04 12.25 9.45
N ALA A 440 -10.88 13.55 9.63
CA ALA A 440 -9.58 14.18 9.73
C ALA A 440 -9.55 15.15 10.91
N ARG A 441 -8.43 15.15 11.64
CA ARG A 441 -8.14 16.08 12.72
C ARG A 441 -6.87 16.87 12.44
N GLN A 442 -6.92 18.17 12.66
CA GLN A 442 -5.79 19.07 12.48
C GLN A 442 -4.62 18.67 13.40
N ARG A 443 -3.39 18.61 12.88
CA ARG A 443 -2.20 18.20 13.67
C ARG A 443 -1.65 19.30 14.56
N ARG A 444 -1.78 20.55 14.12
CA ARG A 444 -1.31 21.76 14.80
C ARG A 444 -2.40 22.82 14.65
N ALA A 445 -2.66 23.58 15.71
CA ALA A 445 -3.61 24.69 15.64
C ALA A 445 -3.24 25.64 14.49
N ALA A 446 -4.21 25.97 13.65
CA ALA A 446 -4.07 26.82 12.46
C ALA A 446 -3.10 26.31 11.36
N GLY A 447 -2.78 25.01 11.34
CA GLY A 447 -1.99 24.38 10.28
C GLY A 447 -2.83 23.92 9.08
N ALA A 448 -2.19 23.74 7.91
CA ALA A 448 -2.83 23.13 6.74
C ALA A 448 -2.86 21.59 6.79
N ASP A 449 -2.20 20.99 7.79
CA ASP A 449 -1.96 19.55 7.89
C ASP A 449 -3.00 18.85 8.79
N TYR A 450 -3.63 17.83 8.22
CA TYR A 450 -4.60 16.99 8.89
C TYR A 450 -4.11 15.54 8.94
N ARG A 451 -4.46 14.86 10.03
CA ARG A 451 -4.30 13.40 10.15
C ARG A 451 -5.67 12.75 9.95
N LEU A 452 -5.75 11.76 9.08
CA LEU A 452 -6.95 10.99 8.81
C LEU A 452 -7.14 9.87 9.84
N ALA A 453 -8.37 9.36 9.94
CA ALA A 453 -8.73 8.19 10.75
C ALA A 453 -8.00 6.91 10.31
N ASN A 454 -7.58 6.80 9.05
CA ASN A 454 -6.70 5.73 8.60
C ASN A 454 -5.20 5.95 8.93
N GLY A 455 -4.87 7.03 9.65
CA GLY A 455 -3.52 7.36 10.10
C GLY A 455 -2.67 8.20 9.12
N ARG A 456 -3.09 8.34 7.85
CA ARG A 456 -2.35 9.13 6.84
C ARG A 456 -2.47 10.63 7.07
N ALA A 457 -1.59 11.40 6.42
CA ALA A 457 -1.64 12.85 6.41
C ALA A 457 -2.27 13.38 5.12
N ALA A 458 -3.05 14.44 5.24
CA ALA A 458 -3.64 15.18 4.13
C ALA A 458 -3.48 16.69 4.36
N GLN A 459 -3.33 17.46 3.28
CA GLN A 459 -3.14 18.90 3.35
C GLN A 459 -3.89 19.65 2.25
N PHE A 460 -4.21 20.91 2.50
CA PHE A 460 -4.71 21.80 1.45
C PHE A 460 -3.56 22.24 0.53
N GLY A 461 -3.82 22.29 -0.78
CA GLY A 461 -2.83 22.77 -1.74
C GLY A 461 -2.76 24.30 -1.86
N GLU A 462 -3.82 24.98 -1.44
CA GLU A 462 -3.98 26.44 -1.44
C GLU A 462 -4.75 26.82 -0.16
N PRO A 463 -4.65 28.07 0.34
CA PRO A 463 -5.42 28.50 1.51
C PRO A 463 -6.93 28.32 1.30
N ASP A 464 -7.59 27.65 2.23
CA ASP A 464 -9.02 27.35 2.18
C ASP A 464 -9.73 27.75 3.49
N ALA A 465 -10.99 28.14 3.39
CA ALA A 465 -11.80 28.55 4.54
C ALA A 465 -11.97 27.43 5.58
N LEU A 466 -11.88 26.16 5.16
CA LEU A 466 -11.96 25.00 6.04
C LEU A 466 -10.76 24.87 7.00
N MET A 467 -9.64 25.53 6.73
CA MET A 467 -8.43 25.45 7.56
C MET A 467 -8.63 25.96 9.01
N LYS A 468 -9.71 26.70 9.28
CA LYS A 468 -10.08 27.18 10.61
C LYS A 468 -10.76 26.12 11.49
N HIS A 469 -11.20 25.00 10.91
CA HIS A 469 -11.91 23.94 11.64
C HIS A 469 -10.94 22.84 12.05
N GLU A 470 -11.01 22.40 13.32
CA GLU A 470 -10.14 21.34 13.82
C GLU A 470 -10.48 19.97 13.20
N TRP A 471 -11.77 19.74 12.94
CA TRP A 471 -12.32 18.47 12.47
C TRP A 471 -12.94 18.63 11.10
N LEU A 472 -12.56 17.75 10.18
CA LEU A 472 -13.08 17.70 8.82
C LEU A 472 -13.47 16.27 8.46
N VAL A 473 -14.33 16.13 7.44
CA VAL A 473 -14.43 14.87 6.67
C VAL A 473 -14.10 15.17 5.23
N ILE A 474 -13.16 14.40 4.67
CA ILE A 474 -12.66 14.63 3.32
C ILE A 474 -13.29 13.64 2.36
N ALA A 475 -14.11 14.16 1.43
CA ALA A 475 -14.80 13.37 0.43
C ALA A 475 -13.88 13.01 -0.75
N ASP A 476 -13.02 13.94 -1.15
CA ASP A 476 -12.06 13.74 -2.22
C ASP A 476 -10.67 14.25 -1.83
N LEU A 477 -9.69 13.37 -1.97
CA LEU A 477 -8.28 13.68 -1.85
C LEU A 477 -7.48 12.81 -2.81
N GLY A 478 -6.30 13.29 -3.18
CA GLY A 478 -5.37 12.52 -3.99
C GLY A 478 -3.99 13.14 -4.04
N SER A 479 -3.03 12.32 -4.42
CA SER A 479 -1.63 12.65 -4.57
C SER A 479 -1.20 12.55 -6.02
N ARG A 480 -0.18 13.32 -6.40
CA ARG A 480 0.59 13.03 -7.61
C ARG A 480 1.59 11.91 -7.34
N GLN A 481 1.90 11.15 -8.39
CA GLN A 481 2.93 10.11 -8.32
C GLN A 481 4.23 10.66 -7.70
N GLY A 482 4.70 10.03 -6.62
CA GLY A 482 5.92 10.43 -5.90
C GLY A 482 5.72 11.39 -4.72
N GLN A 483 4.51 11.90 -4.47
CA GLN A 483 4.21 12.70 -3.28
C GLN A 483 3.72 11.82 -2.13
N ARG A 484 4.25 12.03 -0.91
CA ARG A 484 3.84 11.29 0.30
C ARG A 484 2.54 11.81 0.92
N GLU A 485 2.22 13.07 0.71
CA GLU A 485 1.08 13.74 1.32
C GLU A 485 -0.07 13.86 0.32
N GLU A 486 -1.28 13.59 0.78
CA GLU A 486 -2.48 13.69 -0.05
C GLU A 486 -2.99 15.14 -0.08
N ARG A 487 -3.39 15.63 -1.26
CA ARG A 487 -4.02 16.94 -1.39
C ARG A 487 -5.53 16.80 -1.18
N ILE A 488 -6.09 17.66 -0.33
CA ILE A 488 -7.54 17.79 -0.11
C ILE A 488 -8.17 18.53 -1.30
N TYR A 489 -9.20 17.92 -1.90
CA TYR A 489 -9.95 18.48 -3.03
C TYR A 489 -11.39 18.81 -2.69
N LEU A 490 -12.06 18.00 -1.86
CA LEU A 490 -13.42 18.25 -1.37
C LEU A 490 -13.56 17.79 0.08
N ALA A 491 -14.08 18.66 0.95
CA ALA A 491 -14.29 18.39 2.37
C ALA A 491 -15.44 19.22 2.96
N ALA A 492 -15.85 18.89 4.17
CA ALA A 492 -16.69 19.73 5.02
C ALA A 492 -16.19 19.67 6.46
N ASP A 493 -16.58 20.65 7.28
CA ASP A 493 -16.34 20.61 8.72
C ASP A 493 -17.20 19.55 9.42
N LEU A 494 -16.68 19.04 10.53
CA LEU A 494 -17.34 18.04 11.36
C LEU A 494 -17.45 18.55 12.80
N ASP A 495 -18.67 18.52 13.34
CA ASP A 495 -18.90 18.76 14.76
C ASP A 495 -18.53 17.51 15.57
N PRO A 496 -17.48 17.53 16.42
CA PRO A 496 -17.07 16.37 17.19
C PRO A 496 -18.10 15.94 18.24
N ALA A 497 -19.06 16.79 18.63
CA ALA A 497 -20.14 16.40 19.54
C ALA A 497 -21.03 15.29 18.95
N LEU A 498 -21.01 15.10 17.62
CA LEU A 498 -21.77 14.05 16.96
C LEU A 498 -21.23 12.64 17.22
N PHE A 499 -20.00 12.51 17.73
CA PHE A 499 -19.42 11.22 18.16
C PHE A 499 -20.09 10.63 19.41
N ASP A 500 -20.84 11.43 20.17
CA ASP A 500 -21.66 10.96 21.29
C ASP A 500 -23.12 10.68 20.86
N GLY A 501 -23.45 10.88 19.58
CA GLY A 501 -24.79 10.72 19.02
C GLY A 501 -24.77 9.88 17.74
N PRO A 502 -25.19 10.41 16.57
CA PRO A 502 -25.32 9.61 15.34
C PRO A 502 -24.04 8.92 14.85
N LEU A 503 -22.86 9.40 15.24
CA LEU A 503 -21.56 8.82 14.86
C LEU A 503 -20.95 7.92 15.96
N ALA A 504 -21.69 7.62 17.03
CA ALA A 504 -21.20 6.79 18.14
C ALA A 504 -20.73 5.40 17.68
N GLU A 505 -21.36 4.84 16.64
CA GLU A 505 -20.97 3.55 16.04
C GLU A 505 -19.56 3.54 15.43
N GLN A 506 -18.98 4.72 15.16
CA GLN A 506 -17.63 4.87 14.62
C GLN A 506 -16.57 5.04 15.71
N VAL A 507 -17.00 5.19 16.96
CA VAL A 507 -16.11 5.37 18.11
C VAL A 507 -15.80 4.02 18.73
N SER A 508 -14.51 3.69 18.80
CA SER A 508 -14.00 2.54 19.51
C SER A 508 -13.36 2.98 20.83
N ALA A 509 -13.50 2.16 21.87
CA ALA A 509 -12.75 2.32 23.10
C ALA A 509 -11.61 1.30 23.10
N SER A 510 -10.37 1.77 23.28
CA SER A 510 -9.20 0.91 23.38
C SER A 510 -8.39 1.28 24.61
N GLU A 511 -8.00 0.28 25.39
CA GLU A 511 -7.06 0.45 26.47
C GLU A 511 -5.65 0.42 25.89
N VAL A 512 -4.96 1.55 25.97
CA VAL A 512 -3.58 1.70 25.52
C VAL A 512 -2.70 1.62 26.74
N LEU A 513 -1.86 0.60 26.74
CA LEU A 513 -0.85 0.37 27.74
C LEU A 513 0.51 0.38 27.04
N ASP A 514 1.14 1.55 27.02
CA ASP A 514 2.43 1.73 26.34
C ASP A 514 3.39 2.56 27.18
N TRP A 515 4.67 2.47 26.86
CA TRP A 515 5.68 3.29 27.49
C TRP A 515 5.76 4.65 26.82
N ASP A 516 5.55 5.74 27.57
CA ASP A 516 5.81 7.08 27.06
C ASP A 516 7.32 7.35 27.12
N GLU A 517 7.98 7.33 25.97
CA GLU A 517 9.43 7.57 25.89
C GLU A 517 9.82 9.00 26.27
N ARG A 518 8.93 9.98 26.11
CA ARG A 518 9.23 11.39 26.41
C ARG A 518 9.22 11.64 27.90
N GLU A 519 8.20 11.12 28.58
CA GLU A 519 7.99 11.29 30.01
C GLU A 519 8.70 10.20 30.84
N GLY A 520 9.11 9.09 30.22
CA GLY A 520 9.79 7.99 30.91
C GLY A 520 8.89 7.28 31.93
N VAL A 521 7.59 7.17 31.64
CA VAL A 521 6.60 6.51 32.49
C VAL A 521 5.70 5.58 31.69
N LEU A 522 5.16 4.56 32.37
CA LEU A 522 4.13 3.70 31.81
C LEU A 522 2.85 4.51 31.65
N ARG A 523 2.39 4.67 30.41
CA ARG A 523 1.13 5.31 30.06
C ARG A 523 0.05 4.24 29.96
N ALA A 524 -0.92 4.36 30.85
CA ALA A 524 -2.07 3.49 30.94
C ALA A 524 -3.33 4.33 30.83
N GLU A 525 -3.97 4.25 29.68
CA GLU A 525 -5.12 5.09 29.41
C GLU A 525 -6.16 4.39 28.55
N ARG A 526 -7.42 4.65 28.84
CA ARG A 526 -8.54 4.29 27.99
C ARG A 526 -8.73 5.43 27.00
N GLN A 527 -8.48 5.14 25.74
CA GLN A 527 -8.69 6.09 24.65
C GLN A 527 -10.03 5.82 23.98
N ARG A 528 -10.82 6.88 23.78
CA ARG A 528 -11.91 6.87 22.79
C ARG A 528 -11.32 7.30 21.45
N ARG A 529 -11.44 6.47 20.42
CA ARG A 529 -10.80 6.68 19.11
C ARG A 529 -11.77 6.51 17.95
N VAL A 530 -11.52 7.28 16.90
CA VAL A 530 -12.13 7.12 15.57
C VAL A 530 -11.02 6.74 14.61
N GLY A 531 -10.92 5.45 14.32
CA GLY A 531 -9.71 4.87 13.73
C GLY A 531 -8.49 5.23 14.56
N GLU A 532 -7.52 5.89 13.95
CA GLU A 532 -6.28 6.32 14.60
C GLU A 532 -6.40 7.65 15.37
N LEU A 533 -7.52 8.36 15.24
CA LEU A 533 -7.71 9.68 15.87
C LEU A 533 -8.23 9.51 17.30
N VAL A 534 -7.46 10.01 18.27
CA VAL A 534 -7.88 10.03 19.68
C VAL A 534 -8.86 11.19 19.89
N LEU A 535 -10.06 10.89 20.36
CA LEU A 535 -11.08 11.87 20.76
C LEU A 535 -10.82 12.36 22.18
N SER A 536 -10.72 11.43 23.12
CA SER A 536 -10.41 11.66 24.52
C SER A 536 -9.55 10.53 25.06
N SER A 537 -8.86 10.82 26.15
CA SER A 537 -8.05 9.85 26.88
C SER A 537 -8.27 10.01 28.37
N GLU A 538 -8.48 8.89 29.06
CA GLU A 538 -8.67 8.84 30.51
C GLU A 538 -7.67 7.88 31.12
N ALA A 539 -6.99 8.27 32.19
CA ALA A 539 -6.04 7.40 32.87
C ALA A 539 -6.75 6.17 33.44
N LEU A 540 -6.22 4.97 33.19
CA LEU A 540 -6.73 3.73 33.78
C LEU A 540 -6.27 3.64 35.24
N ALA A 541 -7.22 3.66 36.17
CA ALA A 541 -6.96 3.40 37.58
C ALA A 541 -6.98 1.88 37.85
N GLY A 542 -5.94 1.36 38.48
CA GLY A 542 -5.86 -0.06 38.86
C GLY A 542 -5.56 -0.98 37.68
N LEU A 543 -4.34 -0.89 37.15
CA LEU A 543 -3.84 -1.86 36.17
C LEU A 543 -3.70 -3.24 36.79
N ASP A 544 -4.22 -4.25 36.08
CA ASP A 544 -3.86 -5.63 36.35
C ASP A 544 -2.34 -5.81 36.19
N GLU A 545 -1.75 -6.58 37.11
CA GLU A 545 -0.31 -6.82 37.19
C GLU A 545 0.21 -7.52 35.92
N GLU A 546 -0.61 -8.39 35.34
CA GLU A 546 -0.30 -9.11 34.09
C GLU A 546 -0.30 -8.17 32.87
N ALA A 547 -1.28 -7.27 32.76
CA ALA A 547 -1.33 -6.27 31.69
C ALA A 547 -0.09 -5.36 31.75
N ARG A 548 0.20 -4.81 32.93
CA ARG A 548 1.42 -4.01 33.18
C ARG A 548 2.69 -4.76 32.77
N GLY A 549 2.81 -6.03 33.16
CA GLY A 549 3.94 -6.88 32.80
C GLY A 549 4.13 -6.97 31.29
N ARG A 550 3.05 -7.24 30.52
CA ARG A 550 3.11 -7.32 29.05
C ARG A 550 3.57 -6.04 28.37
N ALA A 551 3.16 -4.86 28.83
CA ALA A 551 3.64 -3.59 28.27
C ALA A 551 5.13 -3.35 28.56
N LEU A 552 5.58 -3.69 29.77
CA LEU A 552 7.01 -3.64 30.11
C LEU A 552 7.84 -4.62 29.27
N LEU A 553 7.32 -5.81 28.96
CA LEU A 553 7.95 -6.73 28.00
C LEU A 553 8.05 -6.14 26.60
N GLY A 554 6.99 -5.47 26.13
CA GLY A 554 7.00 -4.73 24.87
C GLY A 554 8.11 -3.67 24.81
N LEU A 555 8.35 -2.96 25.91
CA LEU A 555 9.46 -2.01 26.02
C LEU A 555 10.83 -2.71 25.92
N VAL A 556 11.04 -3.81 26.65
CA VAL A 556 12.30 -4.59 26.59
C VAL A 556 12.55 -5.10 25.17
N ARG A 557 11.51 -5.55 24.44
CA ARG A 557 11.64 -5.97 23.03
C ARG A 557 12.09 -4.86 22.11
N ARG A 558 11.61 -3.63 22.32
CA ARG A 558 11.97 -2.47 21.48
C ARG A 558 13.35 -1.90 21.82
N LYS A 559 13.70 -1.82 23.10
CA LYS A 559 15.00 -1.27 23.57
C LYS A 559 16.13 -2.31 23.56
N GLY A 560 15.79 -3.59 23.52
CA GLY A 560 16.73 -4.71 23.63
C GLY A 560 17.04 -5.09 25.06
N LEU A 561 17.78 -6.20 25.23
CA LEU A 561 18.17 -6.73 26.52
C LEU A 561 19.11 -5.80 27.31
N GLU A 562 19.76 -4.85 26.65
CA GLU A 562 20.62 -3.82 27.26
C GLU A 562 19.87 -2.90 28.25
N LEU A 563 18.53 -2.92 28.22
CA LEU A 563 17.72 -2.26 29.24
C LEU A 563 17.86 -2.92 30.63
N LEU A 564 18.23 -4.20 30.68
CA LEU A 564 18.43 -4.98 31.89
C LEU A 564 19.87 -4.81 32.42
N PRO A 565 20.12 -5.01 33.73
CA PRO A 565 21.42 -4.77 34.34
C PRO A 565 22.42 -5.91 34.04
N TRP A 566 22.79 -6.07 32.76
CA TRP A 566 23.81 -7.04 32.33
C TRP A 566 25.18 -6.66 32.87
N THR A 567 25.82 -7.61 33.56
CA THR A 567 27.20 -7.49 34.01
C THR A 567 28.12 -8.32 33.11
N PRO A 568 29.43 -7.99 33.04
CA PRO A 568 30.40 -8.83 32.35
C PRO A 568 30.37 -10.29 32.82
N GLU A 569 30.14 -10.53 34.11
CA GLU A 569 30.00 -11.86 34.71
C GLU A 569 28.79 -12.63 34.17
N LEU A 570 27.65 -11.95 33.96
CA LEU A 570 26.45 -12.59 33.39
C LEU A 570 26.60 -12.87 31.90
N ARG A 571 27.28 -12.00 31.15
CA ARG A 571 27.64 -12.27 29.74
C ARG A 571 28.57 -13.48 29.62
N GLN A 572 29.53 -13.62 30.54
CA GLN A 572 30.36 -14.83 30.63
C GLN A 572 29.54 -16.07 30.99
N TRP A 573 28.58 -15.96 31.91
CA TRP A 573 27.67 -17.08 32.22
C TRP A 573 26.83 -17.50 31.01
N GLN A 574 26.25 -16.54 30.29
CA GLN A 574 25.46 -16.76 29.08
C GLN A 574 26.31 -17.50 28.02
N ALA A 575 27.54 -17.05 27.80
CA ALA A 575 28.46 -17.67 26.85
C ALA A 575 28.84 -19.12 27.23
N ARG A 576 29.02 -19.42 28.52
CA ARG A 576 29.28 -20.78 29.02
C ARG A 576 28.11 -21.74 28.72
N VAL A 577 26.87 -21.30 28.97
CA VAL A 577 25.67 -22.10 28.68
C VAL A 577 25.50 -22.30 27.18
N ALA A 578 25.66 -21.23 26.39
CA ALA A 578 25.56 -21.28 24.94
C ALA A 578 26.61 -22.22 24.31
N LEU A 579 27.84 -22.24 24.86
CA LEU A 579 28.90 -23.15 24.45
C LEU A 579 28.48 -24.61 24.62
N LEU A 580 28.03 -24.99 25.81
CA LEU A 580 27.64 -26.37 26.10
C LEU A 580 26.43 -26.80 25.28
N ARG A 581 25.43 -25.92 25.12
CA ARG A 581 24.27 -26.16 24.24
C ARG A 581 24.71 -26.47 22.80
N ARG A 582 25.60 -25.64 22.25
CA ARG A 582 26.09 -25.80 20.88
C ARG A 582 26.86 -27.11 20.69
N LEU A 583 27.70 -27.48 21.65
CA LEU A 583 28.42 -28.76 21.63
C LEU A 583 27.45 -29.96 21.70
N ASP A 584 26.42 -29.89 22.53
CA ASP A 584 25.40 -30.95 22.64
C ASP A 584 24.56 -31.06 21.35
N LEU A 585 24.15 -29.93 20.75
CA LEU A 585 23.44 -29.91 19.47
C LEU A 585 24.28 -30.47 18.32
N ALA A 586 25.57 -30.15 18.28
CA ALA A 586 26.48 -30.67 17.24
C ALA A 586 26.72 -32.18 17.34
N ASP A 587 26.73 -32.72 18.56
CA ASP A 587 26.99 -34.15 18.84
C ASP A 587 25.71 -35.00 18.72
N LYS A 588 24.59 -34.54 19.29
CA LYS A 588 23.38 -35.35 19.50
C LYS A 588 22.12 -34.80 18.83
N GLY A 589 22.17 -33.61 18.23
CA GLY A 589 21.01 -32.93 17.65
C GLY A 589 20.00 -32.37 18.65
N ALA A 590 20.22 -32.59 19.96
CA ALA A 590 19.39 -32.09 21.05
C ALA A 590 20.29 -31.70 22.24
N SER A 591 19.81 -30.78 23.10
CA SER A 591 20.57 -30.27 24.25
C SER A 591 19.66 -30.06 25.45
N GLU A 592 20.13 -30.48 26.64
CA GLU A 592 19.48 -30.20 27.93
C GLU A 592 19.70 -28.74 28.37
N TRP A 593 20.74 -28.08 27.86
CA TRP A 593 21.01 -26.66 28.12
C TRP A 593 20.00 -25.76 27.39
N PRO A 594 19.35 -24.80 28.08
CA PRO A 594 18.36 -23.91 27.49
C PRO A 594 18.99 -22.94 26.48
N ASP A 595 18.16 -22.44 25.56
CA ASP A 595 18.58 -21.41 24.61
C ASP A 595 18.61 -20.04 25.28
N VAL A 596 19.81 -19.57 25.58
CA VAL A 596 20.03 -18.28 26.25
C VAL A 596 20.62 -17.23 25.30
N ALA A 597 20.55 -17.43 23.98
CA ALA A 597 20.95 -16.41 23.02
C ALA A 597 20.03 -15.17 23.14
N ASP A 598 20.53 -13.97 22.84
CA ASP A 598 19.76 -12.73 22.98
C ASP A 598 18.40 -12.78 22.25
N ALA A 599 18.37 -13.37 21.05
CA ALA A 599 17.12 -13.55 20.29
C ALA A 599 16.14 -14.51 20.99
N ALA A 600 16.64 -15.60 21.58
CA ALA A 600 15.82 -16.58 22.31
C ALA A 600 15.29 -16.00 23.63
N LEU A 601 16.12 -15.24 24.36
CA LEU A 601 15.71 -14.55 25.59
C LEU A 601 14.65 -13.47 25.30
N LEU A 602 14.75 -12.73 24.19
CA LEU A 602 13.74 -11.76 23.77
C LEU A 602 12.41 -12.42 23.33
N ALA A 603 12.48 -13.62 22.76
CA ALA A 603 11.31 -14.39 22.34
C ALA A 603 10.56 -15.00 23.54
N SER A 604 11.25 -15.29 24.64
CA SER A 604 10.72 -16.01 25.82
C SER A 604 10.58 -15.13 27.07
N LEU A 605 10.53 -13.80 26.92
CA LEU A 605 10.48 -12.87 28.07
C LEU A 605 9.30 -13.13 29.03
N GLU A 606 8.17 -13.61 28.50
CA GLU A 606 6.99 -14.00 29.27
C GLU A 606 7.30 -15.09 30.30
N ASP A 607 8.22 -15.99 29.99
CA ASP A 607 8.51 -17.16 30.83
C ASP A 607 9.47 -16.80 31.97
N TRP A 608 10.51 -16.01 31.67
CA TRP A 608 11.62 -15.81 32.59
C TRP A 608 11.68 -14.43 33.24
N LEU A 609 11.18 -13.39 32.58
CA LEU A 609 11.27 -12.01 33.07
C LEU A 609 9.97 -11.53 33.70
N LEU A 610 8.82 -11.89 33.12
CA LEU A 610 7.49 -11.44 33.55
C LEU A 610 7.22 -11.58 35.07
N PRO A 611 7.56 -12.70 35.73
CA PRO A 611 7.29 -12.88 37.16
C PRO A 611 7.99 -11.86 38.07
N TYR A 612 9.02 -11.18 37.56
CA TYR A 612 9.86 -10.25 38.32
C TYR A 612 9.55 -8.77 38.03
N LEU A 613 8.61 -8.46 37.12
CA LEU A 613 8.31 -7.10 36.70
C LEU A 613 7.24 -6.37 37.54
N GLY A 614 6.63 -7.03 38.52
CA GLY A 614 5.53 -6.48 39.33
C GLY A 614 5.85 -5.16 40.07
N LYS A 615 7.13 -4.88 40.35
CA LYS A 615 7.58 -3.65 41.05
C LYS A 615 8.13 -2.57 40.11
N VAL A 616 8.19 -2.83 38.81
CA VAL A 616 8.77 -1.91 37.82
C VAL A 616 7.69 -0.91 37.39
N SER A 617 7.94 0.38 37.63
CA SER A 617 7.04 1.48 37.23
C SER A 617 7.74 2.64 36.54
N ARG A 618 9.08 2.69 36.58
CA ARG A 618 9.95 3.71 35.96
C ARG A 618 11.16 3.03 35.32
N LEU A 619 11.79 3.65 34.31
CA LEU A 619 12.98 3.09 33.65
C LEU A 619 14.09 2.73 34.64
N SER A 620 14.30 3.56 35.66
CA SER A 620 15.32 3.32 36.69
C SER A 620 15.11 2.03 37.49
N HIS A 621 13.89 1.49 37.54
CA HIS A 621 13.61 0.26 38.27
C HIS A 621 14.15 -0.98 37.56
N PHE A 622 14.33 -0.95 36.22
CA PHE A 622 14.94 -2.06 35.49
C PHE A 622 16.38 -2.31 35.97
N ALA A 623 17.15 -1.24 36.24
CA ALA A 623 18.50 -1.35 36.75
C ALA A 623 18.59 -1.98 38.16
N ALA A 624 17.48 -2.02 38.90
CA ALA A 624 17.40 -2.62 40.23
C ALA A 624 16.97 -4.10 40.22
N LEU A 625 16.66 -4.67 39.06
CA LEU A 625 16.33 -6.09 38.95
C LEU A 625 17.55 -6.96 39.26
N ASP A 626 17.35 -8.00 40.06
CA ASP A 626 18.38 -9.02 40.29
C ASP A 626 18.45 -9.99 39.09
N LEU A 627 19.02 -9.49 37.99
CA LEU A 627 19.16 -10.25 36.76
C LEU A 627 19.95 -11.55 36.96
N SER A 628 20.88 -11.59 37.93
CA SER A 628 21.66 -12.77 38.24
C SER A 628 20.80 -13.91 38.73
N THR A 629 19.94 -13.66 39.73
CA THR A 629 19.02 -14.68 40.24
C THR A 629 18.03 -15.13 39.17
N ILE A 630 17.51 -14.17 38.40
CA ILE A 630 16.54 -14.44 37.33
C ILE A 630 17.14 -15.37 36.25
N LEU A 631 18.32 -15.03 35.72
CA LEU A 631 18.97 -15.83 34.67
C LEU A 631 19.43 -17.19 35.19
N HIS A 632 19.95 -17.28 36.41
CA HIS A 632 20.31 -18.57 37.01
C HIS A 632 19.10 -19.48 37.22
N GLY A 633 17.90 -18.92 37.40
CA GLY A 633 16.64 -19.67 37.44
C GLY A 633 16.30 -20.43 36.15
N LEU A 634 16.90 -20.07 35.01
CA LEU A 634 16.73 -20.78 33.74
C LEU A 634 17.37 -22.17 33.72
N LEU A 635 18.31 -22.45 34.64
CA LEU A 635 19.02 -23.72 34.70
C LEU A 635 18.43 -24.62 35.79
N PRO A 636 17.57 -25.61 35.44
CA PRO A 636 17.09 -26.58 36.41
C PRO A 636 18.24 -27.42 36.97
N TRP A 637 18.10 -27.87 38.22
CA TRP A 637 19.06 -28.81 38.82
C TRP A 637 19.11 -30.12 38.00
N PRO A 638 20.28 -30.72 37.71
CA PRO A 638 21.63 -30.41 38.21
C PRO A 638 22.50 -29.52 37.29
N LEU A 639 21.92 -28.83 36.31
CA LEU A 639 22.68 -28.05 35.30
C LEU A 639 23.61 -26.99 35.89
N PRO A 640 23.28 -26.24 36.96
CA PRO A 640 24.21 -25.29 37.55
C PRO A 640 25.54 -25.91 38.00
N GLN A 641 25.50 -27.09 38.63
CA GLN A 641 26.70 -27.80 39.08
C GLN A 641 27.50 -28.31 37.87
N ARG A 642 26.81 -28.92 36.89
CA ARG A 642 27.43 -29.37 35.64
C ARG A 642 28.06 -28.22 34.85
N LEU A 643 27.52 -27.01 34.92
CA LEU A 643 28.07 -25.84 34.23
C LEU A 643 29.43 -25.46 34.81
N ASP A 644 29.56 -25.50 36.13
CA ASP A 644 30.82 -25.22 36.83
C ASP A 644 31.87 -26.33 36.60
N GLU A 645 31.44 -27.58 36.42
CA GLU A 645 32.33 -28.70 36.08
C GLU A 645 32.76 -28.70 34.60
N LEU A 646 31.81 -28.57 33.68
CA LEU A 646 32.05 -28.71 32.24
C LEU A 646 32.58 -27.43 31.61
N ALA A 647 32.18 -26.26 32.09
CA ALA A 647 32.66 -24.97 31.61
C ALA A 647 33.09 -24.11 32.81
N PRO A 648 34.21 -24.43 33.49
CA PRO A 648 34.61 -23.74 34.72
C PRO A 648 34.96 -22.27 34.49
N LYS A 649 34.76 -21.41 35.50
CA LYS A 649 35.14 -19.99 35.41
C LYS A 649 36.65 -19.78 35.36
N THR A 650 37.40 -20.68 36.00
CA THR A 650 38.86 -20.64 36.06
C THR A 650 39.43 -22.03 35.79
N LEU A 651 40.62 -22.10 35.21
CA LEU A 651 41.40 -23.33 35.09
C LEU A 651 42.66 -23.23 35.94
N GLU A 652 42.97 -24.33 36.60
CA GLU A 652 44.24 -24.50 37.30
C GLU A 652 45.32 -24.88 36.29
N VAL A 653 46.42 -24.14 36.28
CA VAL A 653 47.58 -24.38 35.41
C VAL A 653 48.71 -25.03 36.24
N PRO A 654 49.73 -25.66 35.62
CA PRO A 654 50.76 -26.41 36.35
C PRO A 654 51.48 -25.65 37.48
N SER A 655 51.54 -24.32 37.42
CA SER A 655 52.09 -23.49 38.49
C SER A 655 51.25 -23.46 39.78
N GLY A 656 50.04 -24.06 39.77
CA GLY A 656 49.02 -23.96 40.83
C GLY A 656 48.15 -22.70 40.75
N SER A 657 48.40 -21.80 39.79
CA SER A 657 47.57 -20.61 39.58
C SER A 657 46.21 -20.96 38.99
N ARG A 658 45.16 -20.25 39.40
CA ARG A 658 43.82 -20.32 38.80
C ARG A 658 43.59 -19.15 37.86
N ILE A 659 43.54 -19.42 36.56
CA ILE A 659 43.44 -18.41 35.51
C ILE A 659 42.00 -18.37 34.98
N ARG A 660 41.40 -17.17 34.88
CA ARG A 660 40.03 -16.98 34.37
C ARG A 660 39.97 -17.33 32.88
N LEU A 661 38.94 -18.07 32.51
CA LEU A 661 38.58 -18.31 31.12
C LEU A 661 37.67 -17.20 30.62
N ASP A 662 37.93 -16.74 29.39
CA ASP A 662 37.05 -15.83 28.66
C ASP A 662 36.25 -16.64 27.63
N TYR A 663 34.95 -16.73 27.84
CA TYR A 663 34.00 -17.44 27.00
C TYR A 663 33.39 -16.57 25.89
N SER A 664 33.74 -15.28 25.81
CA SER A 664 33.25 -14.39 24.75
C SER A 664 33.78 -14.78 23.37
N ASP A 665 34.92 -15.46 23.34
CA ASP A 665 35.57 -15.98 22.14
C ASP A 665 35.27 -17.47 21.93
N GLU A 666 35.34 -17.90 20.67
CA GLU A 666 35.20 -19.30 20.29
C GLU A 666 36.47 -19.79 19.56
N PRO A 667 37.15 -20.85 20.04
CA PRO A 667 37.06 -21.46 21.38
C PRO A 667 37.40 -20.49 22.52
N PRO A 668 36.97 -20.77 23.77
CA PRO A 668 37.25 -19.94 24.94
C PRO A 668 38.75 -19.71 25.16
N VAL A 669 39.09 -18.51 25.62
CA VAL A 669 40.47 -18.05 25.75
C VAL A 669 40.96 -18.20 27.18
N LEU A 670 42.14 -18.81 27.32
CA LEU A 670 42.93 -18.82 28.55
C LEU A 670 44.16 -17.94 28.35
N ALA A 671 44.13 -16.72 28.90
CA ALA A 671 45.25 -15.79 28.85
C ALA A 671 46.21 -16.06 30.01
N VAL A 672 47.34 -16.71 29.73
CA VAL A 672 48.24 -17.24 30.75
C VAL A 672 49.70 -16.94 30.42
N ARG A 673 50.50 -16.62 31.44
CA ARG A 673 51.93 -16.40 31.26
C ARG A 673 52.62 -17.70 30.83
N LEU A 674 53.49 -17.62 29.83
CA LEU A 674 54.15 -18.77 29.23
C LEU A 674 54.84 -19.67 30.28
N GLN A 675 55.52 -19.08 31.27
CA GLN A 675 56.22 -19.83 32.31
C GLN A 675 55.33 -20.63 33.27
N GLU A 676 54.03 -20.34 33.30
CA GLU A 676 53.08 -21.06 34.15
C GLU A 676 52.58 -22.35 33.50
N LEU A 677 52.86 -22.54 32.21
CA LEU A 677 52.51 -23.75 31.45
C LEU A 677 53.67 -24.73 31.27
N PHE A 678 54.86 -24.46 31.83
CA PHE A 678 55.95 -25.44 31.79
C PHE A 678 55.52 -26.76 32.45
N GLY A 679 55.98 -27.87 31.90
CA GLY A 679 55.51 -29.21 32.29
C GLY A 679 54.17 -29.64 31.69
N LEU A 680 53.42 -28.75 31.00
CA LEU A 680 52.16 -29.11 30.35
C LEU A 680 52.37 -29.52 28.90
N ALA A 681 52.23 -30.82 28.62
CA ALA A 681 52.44 -31.38 27.29
C ALA A 681 51.28 -31.11 26.31
N ALA A 682 50.03 -31.06 26.79
CA ALA A 682 48.84 -30.96 25.94
C ALA A 682 47.98 -29.74 26.30
N THR A 683 47.29 -29.17 25.29
CA THR A 683 46.34 -28.08 25.51
C THR A 683 45.25 -28.50 26.51
N PRO A 684 44.96 -27.70 27.55
CA PRO A 684 43.85 -27.97 28.46
C PRO A 684 42.54 -28.10 27.69
N ARG A 685 41.71 -29.07 28.09
CA ARG A 685 40.39 -29.30 27.49
C ARG A 685 39.29 -29.10 28.52
N ILE A 686 38.22 -28.47 28.10
CA ILE A 686 36.98 -28.27 28.85
C ILE A 686 35.84 -29.06 28.20
N ALA A 687 34.63 -28.89 28.72
CA ALA A 687 33.40 -29.56 28.29
C ALA A 687 33.53 -31.08 28.31
N GLY A 688 34.14 -31.65 29.36
CA GLY A 688 34.38 -33.10 29.47
C GLY A 688 35.41 -33.62 28.47
N GLY A 689 36.39 -32.81 28.08
CA GLY A 689 37.45 -33.17 27.12
C GLY A 689 37.12 -32.87 25.65
N ARG A 690 35.89 -32.43 25.36
CA ARG A 690 35.39 -32.17 23.99
C ARG A 690 36.04 -30.98 23.31
N LEU A 691 36.47 -29.96 24.08
CA LEU A 691 36.97 -28.71 23.51
C LEU A 691 38.31 -28.30 24.11
N GLY A 692 39.33 -28.11 23.27
CA GLY A 692 40.60 -27.48 23.66
C GLY A 692 40.44 -25.97 23.79
N VAL A 693 41.00 -25.38 24.84
CA VAL A 693 40.98 -23.92 25.02
C VAL A 693 42.01 -23.24 24.14
N LYS A 694 41.70 -22.01 23.70
CA LYS A 694 42.64 -21.16 22.97
C LYS A 694 43.59 -20.51 23.97
N LEU A 695 44.89 -20.79 23.86
CA LEU A 695 45.90 -20.24 24.75
C LEU A 695 46.40 -18.91 24.19
N HIS A 696 46.19 -17.83 24.94
CA HIS A 696 46.90 -16.58 24.73
C HIS A 696 48.13 -16.60 25.64
N LEU A 697 49.27 -16.99 25.07
CA LEU A 697 50.53 -17.09 25.79
C LEU A 697 51.06 -15.68 26.02
N LEU A 698 51.25 -15.32 27.28
CA LEU A 698 51.67 -13.98 27.69
C LEU A 698 53.13 -13.96 28.14
N SER A 699 53.80 -12.83 27.93
CA SER A 699 55.10 -12.53 28.52
C SER A 699 54.98 -12.30 30.04
N PRO A 700 56.10 -12.19 30.77
CA PRO A 700 56.07 -11.81 32.19
C PRO A 700 55.38 -10.47 32.46
N ALA A 701 55.35 -9.56 31.48
CA ALA A 701 54.65 -8.28 31.56
C ALA A 701 53.19 -8.35 31.05
N GLN A 702 52.60 -9.56 30.97
CA GLN A 702 51.22 -9.81 30.53
C GLN A 702 50.90 -9.34 29.11
N ARG A 703 51.92 -9.24 28.24
CA ARG A 703 51.71 -8.93 26.81
C ARG A 703 51.59 -10.21 26.00
N PRO A 704 50.64 -10.33 25.06
CA PRO A 704 50.51 -11.51 24.22
C PRO A 704 51.76 -11.70 23.37
N VAL A 705 52.32 -12.90 23.40
CA VAL A 705 53.51 -13.29 22.63
C VAL A 705 53.21 -14.34 21.57
N GLN A 706 52.23 -15.21 21.82
CA GLN A 706 51.76 -16.20 20.87
C GLN A 706 50.32 -16.58 21.18
N VAL A 707 49.54 -16.87 20.15
CA VAL A 707 48.21 -17.49 20.28
C VAL A 707 48.29 -18.90 19.70
N THR A 708 47.83 -19.92 20.45
CA THR A 708 47.82 -21.30 19.96
C THR A 708 46.61 -22.08 20.49
N GLN A 709 46.13 -23.04 19.70
CA GLN A 709 45.16 -24.07 20.13
C GLN A 709 45.83 -25.45 20.24
N ASP A 710 47.08 -25.58 19.79
CA ASP A 710 47.90 -26.78 19.85
C ASP A 710 49.20 -26.46 20.60
N LEU A 711 49.17 -26.71 21.90
CA LEU A 711 50.30 -26.45 22.78
C LEU A 711 51.48 -27.40 22.46
N ALA A 712 51.22 -28.63 22.03
CA ALA A 712 52.26 -29.59 21.70
C ALA A 712 53.06 -29.15 20.47
N SER A 713 52.36 -28.71 19.41
CA SER A 713 53.00 -28.15 18.23
C SER A 713 53.76 -26.86 18.55
N PHE A 714 53.22 -26.01 19.42
CA PHE A 714 53.91 -24.80 19.88
C PHE A 714 55.25 -25.13 20.55
N TRP A 715 55.29 -26.11 21.45
CA TRP A 715 56.54 -26.51 22.11
C TRP A 715 57.56 -27.08 21.13
N ALA A 716 57.12 -27.91 20.19
CA ALA A 716 58.00 -28.56 19.21
C ALA A 716 58.59 -27.58 18.19
N ASN A 717 57.80 -26.61 17.71
CA ASN A 717 58.13 -25.86 16.50
C ASN A 717 58.34 -24.36 16.72
N THR A 718 57.66 -23.75 17.69
CA THR A 718 57.58 -22.28 17.80
C THR A 718 58.26 -21.74 19.06
N TYR A 719 58.36 -22.54 20.11
CA TYR A 719 58.91 -22.11 21.39
C TYR A 719 60.35 -21.59 21.30
N ALA A 720 61.21 -22.21 20.49
CA ALA A 720 62.61 -21.80 20.37
C ALA A 720 62.79 -20.35 19.90
N GLU A 721 61.95 -19.90 18.96
CA GLU A 721 61.97 -18.52 18.46
C GLU A 721 61.42 -17.54 19.50
N VAL A 722 60.28 -17.86 20.11
CA VAL A 722 59.65 -17.06 21.17
C VAL A 722 60.59 -16.93 22.38
N LYS A 723 61.29 -18.01 22.73
CA LYS A 723 62.32 -18.03 23.77
C LYS A 723 63.46 -17.07 23.47
N LYS A 724 63.94 -16.98 22.22
CA LYS A 724 65.04 -16.08 21.84
C LYS A 724 64.68 -14.61 22.09
N ASP A 725 63.47 -14.20 21.69
CA ASP A 725 62.97 -12.83 21.93
C ASP A 725 62.73 -12.58 23.43
N LEU A 726 62.10 -13.53 24.14
CA LEU A 726 61.82 -13.42 25.57
C LEU A 726 63.09 -13.41 26.45
N LYS A 727 64.13 -14.17 26.09
CA LYS A 727 65.42 -14.18 26.80
C LYS A 727 66.15 -12.85 26.66
N GLY A 728 66.02 -12.18 25.49
CA GLY A 728 66.55 -10.84 25.26
C GLY A 728 65.83 -9.76 26.08
N ARG A 729 64.49 -9.79 26.10
CA ARG A 729 63.68 -8.77 26.80
C ARG A 729 63.54 -9.00 28.31
N TYR A 730 63.59 -10.25 28.77
CA TYR A 730 63.38 -10.63 30.17
C TYR A 730 64.49 -11.59 30.67
N PRO A 731 65.75 -11.13 30.75
CA PRO A 731 66.91 -11.99 31.06
C PRO A 731 66.93 -12.54 32.50
N LYS A 732 66.16 -11.94 33.41
CA LYS A 732 66.05 -12.36 34.82
C LYS A 732 65.09 -13.54 35.04
N HIS A 733 64.31 -13.92 34.03
CA HIS A 733 63.35 -15.03 34.09
C HIS A 733 63.96 -16.33 33.57
N TYR A 734 63.49 -17.45 34.10
CA TYR A 734 63.96 -18.77 33.70
C TYR A 734 63.27 -19.21 32.40
N TRP A 735 64.07 -19.43 31.35
CA TRP A 735 63.62 -19.89 30.03
C TRP A 735 64.33 -21.22 29.70
N PRO A 736 63.75 -22.37 30.05
CA PRO A 736 64.38 -23.69 29.91
C PRO A 736 64.62 -24.05 28.44
N ASP A 737 65.65 -24.86 28.15
CA ASP A 737 65.85 -25.44 26.80
C ASP A 737 64.78 -26.50 26.50
N ASP A 738 64.38 -27.27 27.51
CA ASP A 738 63.24 -28.18 27.44
C ASP A 738 62.10 -27.70 28.36
N PRO A 739 61.03 -27.11 27.81
CA PRO A 739 59.90 -26.61 28.60
C PRO A 739 58.99 -27.73 29.18
N LEU A 740 59.13 -28.97 28.72
CA LEU A 740 58.29 -30.10 29.15
C LEU A 740 58.75 -30.73 30.48
N ILE A 741 60.03 -30.57 30.83
CA ILE A 741 60.59 -31.07 32.10
C ILE A 741 60.87 -29.95 33.12
N ALA A 742 60.62 -28.70 32.74
CA ALA A 742 60.90 -27.55 33.58
C ALA A 742 59.84 -27.33 34.66
N GLU A 743 60.28 -26.93 35.86
CA GLU A 743 59.35 -26.59 36.94
C GLU A 743 58.52 -25.34 36.58
N PRO A 744 57.18 -25.44 36.57
CA PRO A 744 56.31 -24.29 36.34
C PRO A 744 56.39 -23.31 37.51
N THR A 745 56.42 -22.01 37.20
CA THR A 745 56.48 -20.99 38.25
C THR A 745 55.68 -19.74 37.90
N ALA A 746 54.89 -19.29 38.87
CA ALA A 746 54.20 -18.00 38.80
C ALA A 746 55.13 -16.81 39.17
N ARG A 747 56.39 -17.07 39.58
CA ARG A 747 57.35 -16.09 40.11
C ARG A 747 58.47 -15.77 39.11
N ALA A 748 59.10 -14.62 39.28
CA ALA A 748 60.19 -14.17 38.41
C ALA A 748 61.51 -14.97 38.58
N LYS A 749 61.71 -15.66 39.71
CA LYS A 749 62.84 -16.57 39.97
C LYS A 749 62.33 -17.89 40.58
N PRO A 750 62.81 -19.06 40.11
CA PRO A 750 62.49 -20.36 40.72
C PRO A 750 63.08 -20.48 42.14
N ARG A 751 62.51 -21.35 43.00
CA ARG A 751 63.15 -21.70 44.28
C ARG A 751 64.43 -22.49 43.97
N ARG A 752 65.50 -22.21 44.70
CA ARG A 752 66.75 -22.97 44.61
C ARG A 752 66.56 -24.39 45.13
#